data_AF-D6WCP7-F1
#
_entry.id   AF-D6WCP7-F1
#
_cell.length_a   1.000
_cell.length_b   1.000
_cell.length_c   1.000
_cell.angle_alpha   90.00
_cell.angle_beta   90.00
_cell.angle_gamma   90.00
#
_symmetry.space_group_name_H-M   'P 1'
#
loop_
_entity.id
_entity.type
_entity.pdbx_description
1 polymer ?
#
loop_
_entity_poly.entity_id
_entity_poly.type
_entity_poly.pdbx_seq_one_letter_code
_entity_poly.pdbx_strand_id
1 'polypeptide(L)'
;MNGTVWQFGVIQTGCKICEKRAINSFETRLVLTFEEKNTSLYLLVYHPEGVKKSKEGKYVIFCLTNSGKYEVKERAKISQVYENFDLSLLVYKVKLGKFLGEYWCKGYTPSLSVLNSNKVIAFRKKEGNEYSLRFTTLVTSDLNKFISKTLQKLKTNLGSEIRLMEIFNYNSHSNFLDVLVHVTTTQKREIEPEFRDLWRKICNTSVDVKFFRNCEFCLSEKKINLTWPLTKRNNAIVPEEFCLLEDSIPLTRRCNGDFLYGAVWEKTPVQKCAKTEPESPTTKKLKEFAKNSSSVQNLWNIVKNATLGVLDIYYLDLILKKIRQNSVLAFNIVDKLMATDRHILQKSQHILNLTDATLELVDEILASESFNPLEVQLYRKNNLLVHISNPFLTNISGILLYNNRQVVNFQRGVNFTAMEERDLDLGVHLPEQLLEQIRNETQNVSEVFVIIMVFFNDSLFLDDDFYHSDSFVISVTIPGHGAYLQTPITIAFRPKITPELPPCCGFWDIGKSSNWKKGQWSEIGGQFSGKLKDLQVCSYSHLTHFALLLMSDKTHLDEDDVIIANEDYNDYILEIITIIGCSLSLFGIFNVFLTAMCYKQWYHKTGTKILLNLCLAILLESICIQLSEIKPLKTHQNLCKIIGMILHYVVLSKFTWMLIYALLQYYRFVKVIGVIPQKLVLKSLILGWGVPLVLVFLVGLTNDQSYVSESFELCYPRGLLLCFGVLLPICVIVVANISIFCVIMYNVSNTVAGNRKLLKPRLYLALLLFSVLGIPWVFGLVAELLNGSVLKIVLFYVFCVTATLQGFVLFLFYVVLNRETRYFWVTKLIKK
;
A
#
# COMPACT_ATOMS: atom_id res chain seq x y z
N MET A 1 38.42 41.06 -16.92
CA MET A 1 37.19 41.84 -17.07
C MET A 1 36.17 40.98 -17.80
N ASN A 2 35.00 40.82 -17.18
CA ASN A 2 33.68 40.48 -17.74
C ASN A 2 33.58 39.12 -18.44
N GLY A 3 32.97 38.06 -17.90
CA GLY A 3 31.84 37.98 -16.97
C GLY A 3 30.55 37.71 -17.76
N THR A 4 29.95 36.52 -17.59
CA THR A 4 28.49 36.30 -17.44
C THR A 4 28.13 34.80 -17.37
N VAL A 5 27.70 34.40 -16.16
CA VAL A 5 26.53 33.56 -15.82
C VAL A 5 26.34 32.22 -16.57
N TRP A 6 26.76 31.11 -15.93
CA TRP A 6 26.15 29.79 -16.17
C TRP A 6 25.02 29.60 -15.17
N GLN A 7 23.80 29.46 -15.69
CA GLN A 7 22.56 29.28 -14.96
C GLN A 7 22.57 27.97 -14.16
N PHE A 8 22.19 28.06 -12.89
CA PHE A 8 21.81 26.94 -12.04
C PHE A 8 20.52 26.31 -12.59
N GLY A 9 20.64 25.11 -13.16
CA GLY A 9 19.51 24.26 -13.50
C GLY A 9 19.15 23.38 -12.30
N VAL A 10 18.15 23.82 -11.55
CA VAL A 10 17.42 23.05 -10.55
C VAL A 10 16.80 21.84 -11.22
N ILE A 11 17.20 20.61 -10.86
CA ILE A 11 16.46 19.38 -11.22
C ILE A 11 16.39 18.47 -9.98
N GLN A 12 15.29 18.73 -9.27
CA GLN A 12 14.33 17.87 -8.59
C GLN A 12 14.75 16.46 -8.13
N THR A 13 14.08 16.08 -7.05
CA THR A 13 14.17 14.85 -6.29
C THR A 13 12.86 14.10 -6.52
N GLY A 14 12.93 12.86 -6.99
CA GLY A 14 11.76 12.01 -7.23
C GLY A 14 11.83 10.69 -6.46
N CYS A 15 10.83 10.49 -5.60
CA CYS A 15 10.53 9.30 -4.80
C CYS A 15 10.43 8.01 -5.65
N LYS A 16 11.13 6.94 -5.26
CA LYS A 16 11.38 5.75 -6.09
C LYS A 16 10.61 4.48 -5.74
N ILE A 17 9.35 4.63 -5.39
CA ILE A 17 8.50 3.50 -5.01
C ILE A 17 7.67 2.95 -6.19
N CYS A 18 7.27 3.79 -7.17
CA CYS A 18 6.60 3.31 -8.39
C CYS A 18 7.53 2.45 -9.30
N GLU A 19 8.84 2.72 -9.35
CA GLU A 19 9.77 1.95 -10.20
C GLU A 19 10.15 0.58 -9.60
N LYS A 20 10.09 0.45 -8.26
CA LYS A 20 10.31 -0.83 -7.56
C LYS A 20 9.21 -1.86 -7.83
N ARG A 21 8.01 -1.42 -8.24
CA ARG A 21 6.90 -2.30 -8.69
C ARG A 21 6.94 -2.61 -10.19
N ALA A 22 7.53 -1.74 -11.02
CA ALA A 22 7.62 -1.98 -12.45
C ALA A 22 8.65 -3.07 -12.83
N ILE A 23 9.65 -3.31 -11.97
CA ILE A 23 10.75 -4.26 -12.24
C ILE A 23 10.67 -5.52 -11.36
N ASN A 24 10.03 -5.45 -10.18
CA ASN A 24 9.63 -6.65 -9.44
C ASN A 24 8.21 -7.06 -9.85
N SER A 25 8.12 -8.02 -10.77
CA SER A 25 6.97 -8.90 -11.03
C SER A 25 5.61 -8.24 -10.80
N PHE A 26 4.93 -7.84 -11.88
CA PHE A 26 3.51 -7.52 -11.78
C PHE A 26 2.79 -8.58 -10.95
N GLU A 27 2.25 -8.18 -9.80
CA GLU A 27 1.72 -9.12 -8.82
C GLU A 27 0.50 -9.82 -9.38
N THR A 28 0.59 -11.15 -9.55
CA THR A 28 -0.54 -11.95 -10.02
C THR A 28 -1.67 -11.89 -9.01
N ARG A 29 -2.83 -11.35 -9.41
CA ARG A 29 -3.98 -11.21 -8.53
C ARG A 29 -5.25 -11.77 -9.16
N LEU A 30 -6.01 -12.49 -8.35
CA LEU A 30 -7.32 -13.05 -8.70
C LEU A 30 -8.41 -12.14 -8.12
N VAL A 31 -9.30 -11.62 -8.97
CA VAL A 31 -10.40 -10.76 -8.57
C VAL A 31 -11.72 -11.32 -9.07
N LEU A 32 -12.66 -11.59 -8.18
CA LEU A 32 -14.03 -11.95 -8.51
C LEU A 32 -14.93 -10.71 -8.57
N THR A 33 -15.75 -10.63 -9.60
CA THR A 33 -16.71 -9.53 -9.80
C THR A 33 -18.06 -10.10 -10.21
N PHE A 34 -19.11 -9.74 -9.46
CA PHE A 34 -20.49 -10.14 -9.77
C PHE A 34 -21.24 -8.97 -10.40
N GLU A 35 -21.78 -9.21 -11.58
CA GLU A 35 -22.66 -8.29 -12.30
C GLU A 35 -24.12 -8.69 -12.06
N GLU A 36 -24.81 -7.90 -11.23
CA GLU A 36 -26.18 -8.21 -10.80
C GLU A 36 -27.20 -8.14 -11.95
N LYS A 37 -27.08 -7.17 -12.87
CA LYS A 37 -28.00 -6.99 -14.01
C LYS A 37 -27.99 -8.21 -14.94
N ASN A 38 -26.80 -8.68 -15.31
CA ASN A 38 -26.62 -9.81 -16.21
C ASN A 38 -26.54 -11.15 -15.49
N THR A 39 -26.66 -11.17 -14.16
CA THR A 39 -26.53 -12.36 -13.30
C THR A 39 -25.28 -13.18 -13.63
N SER A 40 -24.16 -12.50 -13.84
CA SER A 40 -22.92 -13.10 -14.31
C SER A 40 -21.79 -12.86 -13.32
N LEU A 41 -21.03 -13.90 -13.00
CA LEU A 41 -19.87 -13.85 -12.11
C LEU A 41 -18.62 -14.08 -12.95
N TYR A 42 -17.67 -13.15 -12.86
CA TYR A 42 -16.42 -13.19 -13.59
C TYR A 42 -15.25 -13.28 -12.61
N LEU A 43 -14.24 -14.06 -12.98
CA LEU A 43 -12.93 -14.10 -12.35
C LEU A 43 -11.93 -13.44 -13.30
N LEU A 44 -11.37 -12.33 -12.87
CA LEU A 44 -10.29 -11.59 -13.50
C LEU A 44 -8.96 -12.09 -12.92
N VAL A 45 -8.03 -12.43 -13.79
CA VAL A 45 -6.67 -12.86 -13.40
C VAL A 45 -5.70 -11.88 -14.05
N TYR A 46 -5.26 -10.91 -13.25
CA TYR A 46 -4.23 -9.97 -13.66
C TYR A 46 -2.88 -10.65 -13.58
N HIS A 47 -2.03 -10.45 -14.58
CA HIS A 47 -0.67 -10.98 -14.65
C HIS A 47 -0.62 -12.50 -14.48
N PRO A 48 -1.33 -13.25 -15.34
CA PRO A 48 -1.51 -14.70 -15.20
C PRO A 48 -0.21 -15.51 -15.29
N GLU A 49 0.91 -14.92 -15.75
CA GLU A 49 2.24 -15.53 -15.80
C GLU A 49 2.71 -16.07 -14.44
N GLY A 50 2.29 -15.45 -13.33
CA GLY A 50 2.59 -15.96 -11.99
C GLY A 50 1.64 -17.03 -11.50
N VAL A 51 0.67 -17.49 -12.30
CA VAL A 51 -0.15 -18.68 -12.01
C VAL A 51 0.50 -19.93 -12.61
N LYS A 52 0.65 -20.96 -11.79
CA LYS A 52 1.12 -22.29 -12.19
C LYS A 52 0.26 -22.86 -13.31
N LYS A 53 0.93 -23.37 -14.35
CA LYS A 53 0.32 -24.15 -15.43
C LYS A 53 0.36 -25.65 -15.11
N SER A 54 -0.68 -26.36 -15.52
CA SER A 54 -0.77 -27.83 -15.49
C SER A 54 0.13 -28.44 -16.58
N LYS A 55 0.28 -29.78 -16.58
CA LYS A 55 1.02 -30.50 -17.63
C LYS A 55 0.45 -30.29 -19.04
N GLU A 56 -0.84 -29.92 -19.14
CA GLU A 56 -1.53 -29.60 -20.40
C GLU A 56 -1.45 -28.10 -20.75
N GLY A 57 -0.67 -27.30 -20.02
CA GLY A 57 -0.50 -25.86 -20.28
C GLY A 57 -1.61 -24.96 -19.73
N LYS A 58 -2.70 -25.51 -19.15
CA LYS A 58 -3.80 -24.72 -18.56
C LYS A 58 -3.46 -24.20 -17.16
N TYR A 59 -3.83 -22.96 -16.86
CA TYR A 59 -3.67 -22.36 -15.52
C TYR A 59 -4.44 -23.14 -14.44
N VAL A 60 -3.78 -23.40 -13.31
CA VAL A 60 -4.34 -24.19 -12.21
C VAL A 60 -5.14 -23.27 -11.28
N ILE A 61 -6.39 -23.03 -11.66
CA ILE A 61 -7.34 -22.20 -10.92
C ILE A 61 -8.62 -23.01 -10.63
N PHE A 62 -9.17 -22.86 -9.42
CA PHE A 62 -10.41 -23.50 -9.02
C PHE A 62 -11.26 -22.57 -8.17
N CYS A 63 -12.54 -22.50 -8.49
CA CYS A 63 -13.53 -21.72 -7.75
C CYS A 63 -14.41 -22.64 -6.91
N LEU A 64 -14.75 -22.16 -5.73
CA LEU A 64 -15.54 -22.84 -4.71
C LEU A 64 -16.77 -22.00 -4.38
N THR A 65 -17.85 -22.66 -3.97
CA THR A 65 -19.10 -22.02 -3.58
C THR A 65 -19.83 -22.80 -2.49
N ASN A 66 -20.64 -22.09 -1.70
CA ASN A 66 -21.61 -22.69 -0.76
C ASN A 66 -23.07 -22.50 -1.25
N SER A 67 -23.28 -22.28 -2.55
CA SER A 67 -24.62 -22.21 -3.16
C SER A 67 -25.31 -23.57 -3.32
N GLY A 68 -24.61 -24.67 -2.99
CA GLY A 68 -25.13 -26.04 -3.02
C GLY A 68 -26.25 -26.29 -2.00
N LYS A 69 -27.03 -27.35 -2.22
CA LYS A 69 -28.18 -27.69 -1.35
C LYS A 69 -27.82 -28.62 -0.18
N TYR A 70 -26.99 -29.62 -0.44
CA TYR A 70 -26.60 -30.66 0.54
C TYR A 70 -25.09 -30.69 0.81
N GLU A 71 -24.28 -30.12 -0.09
CA GLU A 71 -22.84 -29.99 0.09
C GLU A 71 -22.50 -28.64 0.71
N VAL A 72 -21.71 -28.66 1.77
CA VAL A 72 -21.22 -27.46 2.47
C VAL A 72 -20.32 -26.62 1.57
N LYS A 73 -19.57 -27.26 0.65
CA LYS A 73 -18.70 -26.61 -0.35
C LYS A 73 -18.72 -27.42 -1.63
N GLU A 74 -19.02 -26.76 -2.74
CA GLU A 74 -19.04 -27.32 -4.09
C GLU A 74 -18.01 -26.61 -4.99
N ARG A 75 -17.47 -27.31 -5.99
CA ARG A 75 -16.58 -26.70 -6.99
C ARG A 75 -17.40 -26.04 -8.10
N ALA A 76 -17.27 -24.73 -8.25
CA ALA A 76 -17.88 -23.99 -9.35
C ALA A 76 -17.11 -24.23 -10.66
N LYS A 77 -17.84 -24.52 -11.75
CA LYS A 77 -17.26 -24.66 -13.09
C LYS A 77 -16.85 -23.28 -13.60
N ILE A 78 -15.67 -23.20 -14.20
CA ILE A 78 -15.16 -21.99 -14.85
C ILE A 78 -14.96 -22.23 -16.34
N SER A 79 -15.26 -21.22 -17.15
CA SER A 79 -15.03 -21.21 -18.61
C SER A 79 -14.31 -19.93 -18.98
N GLN A 80 -13.17 -20.03 -19.66
CA GLN A 80 -12.47 -18.84 -20.18
C GLN A 80 -13.35 -18.17 -21.23
N VAL A 81 -13.52 -16.86 -21.12
CA VAL A 81 -14.36 -16.06 -22.04
C VAL A 81 -13.52 -15.01 -22.76
N TYR A 82 -12.45 -14.52 -22.14
CA TYR A 82 -11.60 -13.50 -22.73
C TYR A 82 -10.13 -13.66 -22.31
N GLU A 83 -9.24 -13.27 -23.22
CA GLU A 83 -7.79 -13.20 -23.06
C GLU A 83 -7.31 -11.95 -23.80
N ASN A 84 -6.62 -11.05 -23.09
CA ASN A 84 -6.13 -9.81 -23.69
C ASN A 84 -4.94 -10.08 -24.63
N PHE A 85 -4.73 -9.22 -25.63
CA PHE A 85 -3.67 -9.33 -26.64
C PHE A 85 -2.25 -9.45 -26.04
N ASP A 86 -1.99 -8.78 -24.91
CA ASP A 86 -0.69 -8.81 -24.22
C ASP A 86 -0.61 -9.87 -23.10
N LEU A 87 -1.62 -10.76 -22.98
CA LEU A 87 -1.73 -11.77 -21.91
C LEU A 87 -1.74 -11.22 -20.48
N SER A 88 -1.81 -9.91 -20.27
CA SER A 88 -1.80 -9.26 -18.96
C SER A 88 -3.09 -9.48 -18.14
N LEU A 89 -4.15 -9.98 -18.79
CA LEU A 89 -5.44 -10.24 -18.16
C LEU A 89 -6.15 -11.44 -18.79
N LEU A 90 -6.56 -12.39 -17.95
CA LEU A 90 -7.48 -13.48 -18.31
C LEU A 90 -8.81 -13.33 -17.60
N VAL A 91 -9.90 -13.64 -18.30
CA VAL A 91 -11.24 -13.60 -17.71
C VAL A 91 -11.94 -14.94 -17.86
N TYR A 92 -12.35 -15.48 -16.71
CA TYR A 92 -13.18 -16.67 -16.62
C TYR A 92 -14.59 -16.30 -16.20
N LYS A 93 -15.59 -16.84 -16.87
CA LYS A 93 -16.97 -16.85 -16.38
C LYS A 93 -17.13 -18.01 -15.40
N VAL A 94 -17.61 -17.71 -14.20
CA VAL A 94 -17.88 -18.67 -13.13
C VAL A 94 -19.35 -19.05 -13.18
N LYS A 95 -19.64 -20.35 -13.27
CA LYS A 95 -21.00 -20.86 -13.29
C LYS A 95 -21.65 -20.68 -11.92
N LEU A 96 -22.73 -19.91 -11.87
CA LEU A 96 -23.55 -19.72 -10.68
C LEU A 96 -24.38 -20.97 -10.38
N GLY A 97 -24.43 -21.31 -9.09
CA GLY A 97 -25.37 -22.25 -8.52
C GLY A 97 -26.80 -21.73 -8.50
N LYS A 98 -27.72 -22.58 -8.05
CA LYS A 98 -29.17 -22.26 -8.04
C LYS A 98 -29.50 -21.19 -7.01
N PHE A 99 -28.89 -21.27 -5.83
CA PHE A 99 -29.19 -20.42 -4.69
C PHE A 99 -28.16 -19.30 -4.54
N LEU A 100 -28.52 -18.30 -3.74
CA LEU A 100 -27.60 -17.25 -3.34
C LEU A 100 -26.48 -17.86 -2.48
N GLY A 101 -25.23 -17.58 -2.84
CA GLY A 101 -24.08 -18.15 -2.14
C GLY A 101 -22.85 -17.26 -2.25
N GLU A 102 -21.89 -17.53 -1.38
CA GLU A 102 -20.55 -17.00 -1.43
C GLU A 102 -19.70 -17.82 -2.42
N TYR A 103 -18.90 -17.11 -3.22
CA TYR A 103 -17.98 -17.66 -4.21
C TYR A 103 -16.58 -17.11 -3.95
N TRP A 104 -15.57 -17.96 -4.10
CA TRP A 104 -14.16 -17.58 -4.03
C TRP A 104 -13.33 -18.52 -4.89
N CYS A 105 -12.22 -18.02 -5.43
CA CYS A 105 -11.32 -18.78 -6.27
C CYS A 105 -9.92 -18.85 -5.67
N LYS A 106 -9.23 -19.93 -5.99
CA LYS A 106 -7.86 -20.19 -5.57
C LYS A 106 -7.02 -20.54 -6.78
N GLY A 107 -5.83 -19.94 -6.85
CA GLY A 107 -4.76 -20.29 -7.77
C GLY A 107 -3.51 -20.71 -6.99
N TYR A 108 -2.53 -21.26 -7.70
CA TYR A 108 -1.21 -21.55 -7.15
C TYR A 108 -0.15 -20.89 -8.00
N THR A 109 0.90 -20.37 -7.39
CA THR A 109 2.09 -19.90 -8.11
C THR A 109 2.99 -21.07 -8.52
N PRO A 110 3.96 -20.87 -9.44
CA PRO A 110 4.98 -21.87 -9.74
C PRO A 110 5.74 -22.39 -8.51
N SER A 111 5.92 -21.54 -7.48
CA SER A 111 6.53 -21.88 -6.19
C SER A 111 5.57 -22.54 -5.18
N LEU A 112 4.35 -22.88 -5.61
CA LEU A 112 3.27 -23.51 -4.82
C LEU A 112 2.66 -22.61 -3.73
N SER A 113 2.91 -21.30 -3.73
CA SER A 113 2.17 -20.39 -2.85
C SER A 113 0.71 -20.24 -3.33
N VAL A 114 -0.21 -20.04 -2.39
CA VAL A 114 -1.65 -19.95 -2.68
C VAL A 114 -2.03 -18.51 -3.01
N LEU A 115 -2.64 -18.31 -4.17
CA LEU A 115 -3.27 -17.05 -4.55
C LEU A 115 -4.76 -17.16 -4.25
N ASN A 116 -5.32 -16.25 -3.44
CA ASN A 116 -6.74 -16.24 -3.11
C ASN A 116 -7.43 -15.05 -3.79
N SER A 117 -8.62 -15.27 -4.33
CA SER A 117 -9.50 -14.17 -4.70
C SER A 117 -10.23 -13.61 -3.48
N ASN A 118 -10.78 -12.43 -3.66
CA ASN A 118 -11.84 -11.89 -2.82
C ASN A 118 -13.09 -12.79 -2.84
N LYS A 119 -13.92 -12.68 -1.79
CA LYS A 119 -15.17 -13.44 -1.63
C LYS A 119 -16.35 -12.60 -2.09
N VAL A 120 -17.15 -13.15 -3.01
CA VAL A 120 -18.29 -12.44 -3.58
C VAL A 120 -19.57 -13.24 -3.36
N ILE A 121 -20.62 -12.55 -2.90
CA ILE A 121 -21.96 -13.12 -2.83
C ILE A 121 -22.62 -12.95 -4.19
N ALA A 122 -23.01 -14.04 -4.81
CA ALA A 122 -23.61 -14.03 -6.13
C ALA A 122 -24.81 -14.99 -6.22
N PHE A 123 -25.70 -14.73 -7.16
CA PHE A 123 -26.93 -15.50 -7.35
C PHE A 123 -27.38 -15.47 -8.80
N ARG A 124 -28.03 -16.54 -9.25
CA ARG A 124 -28.68 -16.58 -10.57
C ARG A 124 -30.02 -15.86 -10.57
N LYS A 125 -30.78 -15.97 -9.48
CA LYS A 125 -32.06 -15.26 -9.27
C LYS A 125 -32.25 -15.04 -7.78
N LYS A 126 -32.59 -13.81 -7.37
CA LYS A 126 -32.92 -13.49 -5.98
C LYS A 126 -34.42 -13.72 -5.77
N GLU A 127 -34.78 -14.91 -5.30
CA GLU A 127 -36.19 -15.32 -5.11
C GLU A 127 -36.81 -14.72 -3.82
N GLY A 128 -36.01 -14.52 -2.78
CA GLY A 128 -36.44 -13.96 -1.50
C GLY A 128 -35.27 -13.54 -0.61
N ASN A 129 -35.51 -13.45 0.69
CA ASN A 129 -34.51 -13.11 1.69
C ASN A 129 -33.80 -14.38 2.22
N GLU A 130 -32.57 -14.20 2.69
CA GLU A 130 -31.74 -15.26 3.26
C GLU A 130 -31.57 -15.06 4.76
N TYR A 131 -31.74 -16.14 5.51
CA TYR A 131 -31.59 -16.15 6.97
C TYR A 131 -30.68 -17.28 7.42
N SER A 132 -29.87 -17.02 8.44
CA SER A 132 -29.00 -17.98 9.10
C SER A 132 -29.64 -18.47 10.38
N LEU A 133 -29.83 -19.78 10.50
CA LEU A 133 -30.41 -20.46 11.65
C LEU A 133 -29.41 -21.47 12.20
N ARG A 134 -28.94 -21.25 13.43
CA ARG A 134 -28.18 -22.25 14.18
C ARG A 134 -29.06 -22.86 15.25
N PHE A 135 -29.15 -24.17 15.25
CA PHE A 135 -29.95 -24.89 16.22
C PHE A 135 -29.31 -26.22 16.55
N THR A 136 -29.83 -26.80 17.63
CA THR A 136 -29.39 -28.08 18.12
C THR A 136 -30.56 -29.04 18.25
N THR A 137 -30.30 -30.33 17.98
CA THR A 137 -31.35 -31.35 17.96
C THR A 137 -30.80 -32.73 18.32
N LEU A 138 -31.69 -33.63 18.74
CA LEU A 138 -31.36 -34.99 19.14
C LEU A 138 -31.44 -35.97 17.96
N VAL A 139 -30.35 -36.67 17.69
CA VAL A 139 -30.20 -37.65 16.60
C VAL A 139 -30.63 -39.04 17.07
N THR A 140 -31.60 -39.64 16.38
CA THR A 140 -32.15 -40.96 16.75
C THR A 140 -31.81 -42.09 15.76
N SER A 141 -31.06 -41.80 14.69
CA SER A 141 -30.70 -42.76 13.62
C SER A 141 -29.47 -42.28 12.84
N ASP A 142 -29.07 -42.99 11.77
CA ASP A 142 -27.97 -42.61 10.85
C ASP A 142 -27.96 -41.09 10.55
N LEU A 143 -26.81 -40.46 10.80
CA LEU A 143 -26.60 -39.01 10.75
C LEU A 143 -27.06 -38.40 9.42
N ASN A 144 -26.73 -39.01 8.28
CA ASN A 144 -27.08 -38.47 6.97
C ASN A 144 -28.59 -38.52 6.72
N LYS A 145 -29.22 -39.63 7.08
CA LYS A 145 -30.67 -39.86 6.94
C LYS A 145 -31.47 -39.01 7.92
N PHE A 146 -30.93 -38.79 9.11
CA PHE A 146 -31.51 -37.93 10.14
C PHE A 146 -31.44 -36.46 9.72
N ILE A 147 -30.30 -35.99 9.20
CA ILE A 147 -30.14 -34.63 8.66
C ILE A 147 -31.14 -34.41 7.53
N SER A 148 -31.21 -35.30 6.54
CA SER A 148 -32.15 -35.13 5.42
C SER A 148 -33.60 -35.05 5.87
N LYS A 149 -34.02 -35.90 6.83
CA LYS A 149 -35.39 -35.91 7.37
C LYS A 149 -35.71 -34.66 8.18
N THR A 150 -34.78 -34.21 9.04
CA THR A 150 -34.95 -33.01 9.86
C THR A 150 -35.00 -31.74 9.02
N LEU A 151 -34.11 -31.61 8.04
CA LEU A 151 -34.13 -30.48 7.09
C LEU A 151 -35.41 -30.48 6.25
N GLN A 152 -35.91 -31.65 5.84
CA GLN A 152 -37.16 -31.75 5.09
C GLN A 152 -38.39 -31.37 5.94
N LYS A 153 -38.43 -31.76 7.23
CA LYS A 153 -39.48 -31.35 8.17
C LYS A 153 -39.45 -29.84 8.44
N LEU A 154 -38.25 -29.26 8.61
CA LEU A 154 -38.11 -27.81 8.76
C LEU A 154 -38.56 -27.10 7.48
N LYS A 155 -38.20 -27.62 6.30
CA LYS A 155 -38.63 -27.07 5.01
C LYS A 155 -40.15 -27.03 4.88
N THR A 156 -40.83 -28.14 5.21
CA THR A 156 -42.31 -28.19 5.14
C THR A 156 -42.97 -27.25 6.14
N ASN A 157 -42.41 -27.11 7.34
CA ASN A 157 -42.97 -26.22 8.37
C ASN A 157 -42.78 -24.74 8.04
N LEU A 158 -41.61 -24.36 7.50
CA LEU A 158 -41.29 -22.97 7.18
C LEU A 158 -41.91 -22.52 5.86
N GLY A 159 -42.12 -23.45 4.91
CA GLY A 159 -42.48 -23.11 3.54
C GLY A 159 -41.32 -22.46 2.76
N SER A 160 -40.09 -22.69 3.21
CA SER A 160 -38.86 -22.07 2.71
C SER A 160 -37.84 -23.13 2.34
N GLU A 161 -36.97 -22.84 1.38
CA GLU A 161 -35.85 -23.74 1.06
C GLU A 161 -34.82 -23.71 2.19
N ILE A 162 -34.23 -24.87 2.49
CA ILE A 162 -33.26 -25.02 3.57
C ILE A 162 -31.99 -25.65 3.02
N ARG A 163 -30.84 -25.06 3.38
CA ARG A 163 -29.52 -25.50 2.95
C ARG A 163 -28.62 -25.72 4.16
N LEU A 164 -27.91 -26.84 4.17
CA LEU A 164 -26.94 -27.14 5.22
C LEU A 164 -25.65 -26.36 4.95
N MET A 165 -25.23 -25.55 5.91
CA MET A 165 -24.07 -24.67 5.75
C MET A 165 -22.87 -25.14 6.57
N GLU A 166 -23.08 -25.64 7.78
CA GLU A 166 -22.01 -26.10 8.66
C GLU A 166 -22.53 -27.11 9.69
N ILE A 167 -21.69 -28.06 10.10
CA ILE A 167 -21.93 -28.98 11.22
C ILE A 167 -20.84 -28.69 12.26
N PHE A 168 -21.19 -28.14 13.42
CA PHE A 168 -20.20 -27.74 14.44
C PHE A 168 -19.74 -28.89 15.31
N ASN A 169 -20.69 -29.74 15.72
CA ASN A 169 -20.41 -30.85 16.62
C ASN A 169 -21.42 -31.97 16.39
N TYR A 170 -20.93 -33.19 16.40
CA TYR A 170 -21.70 -34.41 16.44
C TYR A 170 -21.08 -35.32 17.50
N ASN A 171 -21.80 -35.51 18.60
CA ASN A 171 -21.37 -36.42 19.65
C ASN A 171 -22.25 -37.67 19.63
N SER A 172 -21.65 -38.81 19.26
CA SER A 172 -22.30 -40.11 19.19
C SER A 172 -22.79 -40.62 20.56
N HIS A 173 -22.24 -40.13 21.67
CA HIS A 173 -22.65 -40.55 23.01
C HIS A 173 -23.83 -39.74 23.56
N SER A 174 -23.93 -38.46 23.24
CA SER A 174 -25.02 -37.59 23.69
C SER A 174 -26.15 -37.43 22.68
N ASN A 175 -26.05 -38.11 21.52
CA ASN A 175 -27.00 -38.02 20.40
C ASN A 175 -27.35 -36.58 20.02
N PHE A 176 -26.39 -35.66 20.08
CA PHE A 176 -26.64 -34.24 19.89
C PHE A 176 -25.96 -33.73 18.63
N LEU A 177 -26.70 -32.97 17.83
CA LEU A 177 -26.26 -32.38 16.57
C LEU A 177 -26.40 -30.86 16.63
N ASP A 178 -25.30 -30.14 16.42
CA ASP A 178 -25.26 -28.69 16.29
C ASP A 178 -24.98 -28.30 14.84
N VAL A 179 -25.98 -27.67 14.22
CA VAL A 179 -25.98 -27.40 12.79
C VAL A 179 -26.35 -25.96 12.47
N LEU A 180 -25.72 -25.46 11.41
CA LEU A 180 -26.02 -24.20 10.76
C LEU A 180 -26.75 -24.47 9.46
N VAL A 181 -27.90 -23.82 9.28
CA VAL A 181 -28.65 -23.87 8.02
C VAL A 181 -28.97 -22.47 7.54
N HIS A 182 -29.02 -22.31 6.22
CA HIS A 182 -29.62 -21.14 5.59
C HIS A 182 -31.06 -21.45 5.22
N VAL A 183 -31.94 -20.49 5.51
CA VAL A 183 -33.36 -20.51 5.19
C VAL A 183 -33.61 -19.45 4.12
N THR A 184 -33.98 -19.89 2.93
CA THR A 184 -34.20 -19.04 1.76
C THR A 184 -35.70 -18.96 1.47
N THR A 185 -36.27 -17.76 1.51
CA THR A 185 -37.69 -17.56 1.15
C THR A 185 -37.87 -17.53 -0.37
N THR A 186 -39.05 -17.94 -0.84
CA THR A 186 -39.36 -18.07 -2.28
C THR A 186 -39.99 -16.81 -2.88
N GLN A 187 -40.30 -15.82 -2.05
CA GLN A 187 -40.91 -14.55 -2.43
C GLN A 187 -40.18 -13.40 -1.74
N LYS A 188 -39.98 -12.30 -2.47
CA LYS A 188 -39.41 -11.07 -1.91
C LYS A 188 -40.47 -10.37 -1.07
N ARG A 189 -40.34 -10.45 0.25
CA ARG A 189 -41.17 -9.73 1.23
C ARG A 189 -40.30 -8.76 2.04
N GLU A 190 -40.94 -7.84 2.75
CA GLU A 190 -40.26 -7.00 3.72
C GLU A 190 -39.60 -7.86 4.81
N ILE A 191 -38.35 -7.51 5.14
CA ILE A 191 -37.47 -8.35 5.96
C ILE A 191 -38.02 -8.56 7.37
N GLU A 192 -38.54 -7.50 8.01
CA GLU A 192 -38.97 -7.58 9.42
C GLU A 192 -40.29 -8.34 9.64
N PRO A 193 -41.37 -8.09 8.86
CA PRO A 193 -42.57 -8.91 8.94
C PRO A 193 -42.29 -10.39 8.63
N GLU A 194 -41.47 -10.66 7.61
CA GLU A 194 -41.08 -12.02 7.23
C GLU A 194 -40.26 -12.70 8.33
N PHE A 195 -39.29 -12.00 8.93
CA PHE A 195 -38.52 -12.51 10.06
C PHE A 195 -39.43 -12.91 11.23
N ARG A 196 -40.40 -12.06 11.60
CA ARG A 196 -41.36 -12.36 12.68
C ARG A 196 -42.22 -13.59 12.37
N ASP A 197 -42.67 -13.75 11.13
CA ASP A 197 -43.44 -14.92 10.72
C ASP A 197 -42.61 -16.22 10.79
N LEU A 198 -41.40 -16.20 10.25
CA LEU A 198 -40.48 -17.33 10.29
C LEU A 198 -40.10 -17.68 11.74
N TRP A 199 -39.80 -16.68 12.57
CA TRP A 199 -39.47 -16.90 13.98
C TRP A 199 -40.60 -17.60 14.74
N ARG A 200 -41.86 -17.19 14.54
CA ARG A 200 -43.02 -17.89 15.14
C ARG A 200 -43.11 -19.35 14.71
N LYS A 201 -42.89 -19.63 13.42
CA LYS A 201 -42.89 -21.01 12.89
C LYS A 201 -41.74 -21.85 13.45
N ILE A 202 -40.56 -21.26 13.60
CA ILE A 202 -39.38 -21.91 14.19
C ILE A 202 -39.63 -22.25 15.67
N CYS A 203 -40.21 -21.33 16.45
CA CYS A 203 -40.53 -21.59 17.86
C CYS A 203 -41.52 -22.75 18.06
N ASN A 204 -42.35 -23.06 17.04
CA ASN A 204 -43.26 -24.22 17.06
C ASN A 204 -42.58 -25.55 16.68
N THR A 205 -41.27 -25.55 16.47
CA THR A 205 -40.51 -26.76 16.14
C THR A 205 -39.77 -27.31 17.37
N SER A 206 -39.42 -28.60 17.32
CA SER A 206 -38.74 -29.30 18.41
C SER A 206 -37.22 -29.10 18.42
N VAL A 207 -36.71 -27.97 17.88
CA VAL A 207 -35.27 -27.68 17.84
C VAL A 207 -34.89 -26.61 18.86
N ASP A 208 -33.73 -26.76 19.49
CA ASP A 208 -33.19 -25.76 20.42
C ASP A 208 -32.38 -24.74 19.64
N VAL A 209 -32.96 -23.56 19.42
CA VAL A 209 -32.38 -22.50 18.57
C VAL A 209 -31.34 -21.69 19.34
N LYS A 210 -30.11 -21.64 18.82
CA LYS A 210 -29.03 -20.80 19.35
C LYS A 210 -29.12 -19.37 18.84
N PHE A 211 -29.39 -19.19 17.54
CA PHE A 211 -29.70 -17.89 16.95
C PHE A 211 -30.46 -18.04 15.63
N PHE A 212 -31.21 -17.00 15.27
CA PHE A 212 -31.81 -16.81 13.95
C PHE A 212 -31.60 -15.37 13.51
N ARG A 213 -30.98 -15.16 12.34
CA ARG A 213 -30.51 -13.85 11.88
C ARG A 213 -30.74 -13.72 10.38
N ASN A 214 -30.92 -12.49 9.89
CA ASN A 214 -30.91 -12.23 8.45
C ASN A 214 -29.45 -12.17 7.94
N CYS A 215 -29.17 -12.69 6.74
CA CYS A 215 -27.81 -12.76 6.20
C CYS A 215 -27.30 -11.43 5.64
N GLU A 216 -28.21 -10.49 5.33
CA GLU A 216 -27.90 -9.22 4.68
C GLU A 216 -28.10 -7.99 5.58
N PHE A 217 -28.98 -8.04 6.58
CA PHE A 217 -29.38 -6.88 7.38
C PHE A 217 -29.47 -7.17 8.87
N CYS A 218 -29.01 -6.22 9.69
CA CYS A 218 -29.37 -6.14 11.09
C CYS A 218 -30.77 -5.56 11.23
N LEU A 219 -31.66 -6.26 11.94
CA LEU A 219 -33.04 -5.85 12.20
C LEU A 219 -33.09 -4.59 13.07
N SER A 220 -34.18 -3.81 12.96
CA SER A 220 -34.36 -2.63 13.81
C SER A 220 -34.40 -3.01 15.30
N GLU A 221 -33.68 -2.26 16.14
CA GLU A 221 -33.61 -2.47 17.59
C GLU A 221 -33.72 -1.14 18.33
N LYS A 222 -34.56 -1.10 19.38
CA LYS A 222 -34.59 0.02 20.32
C LYS A 222 -33.80 -0.33 21.59
N LYS A 223 -32.75 0.43 21.90
CA LYS A 223 -31.87 0.18 23.05
C LYS A 223 -31.35 1.49 23.64
N ILE A 224 -31.44 1.65 24.96
CA ILE A 224 -31.05 2.87 25.69
C ILE A 224 -31.74 4.13 25.10
N ASN A 225 -33.06 4.07 24.89
CA ASN A 225 -33.86 5.16 24.28
C ASN A 225 -33.44 5.61 22.87
N LEU A 226 -32.57 4.85 22.19
CA LEU A 226 -32.19 5.09 20.80
C LEU A 226 -32.74 3.98 19.90
N THR A 227 -33.22 4.36 18.73
CA THR A 227 -33.79 3.49 17.72
C THR A 227 -32.79 3.33 16.59
N TRP A 228 -32.29 2.11 16.41
CA TRP A 228 -31.34 1.73 15.36
C TRP A 228 -32.12 1.13 14.19
N PRO A 229 -32.20 1.79 13.03
CA PRO A 229 -33.01 1.33 11.92
C PRO A 229 -32.41 0.10 11.21
N LEU A 230 -33.22 -0.58 10.41
CA LEU A 230 -32.80 -1.71 9.57
C LEU A 230 -31.56 -1.33 8.75
N THR A 231 -30.44 -2.00 8.99
CA THR A 231 -29.14 -1.58 8.44
C THR A 231 -28.46 -2.75 7.73
N LYS A 232 -27.92 -2.50 6.54
CA LYS A 232 -27.20 -3.51 5.74
C LYS A 232 -25.90 -3.91 6.44
N ARG A 233 -25.55 -5.20 6.37
CA ARG A 233 -24.32 -5.77 6.91
C ARG A 233 -23.09 -5.03 6.37
N ASN A 234 -22.11 -4.81 7.25
CA ASN A 234 -20.89 -4.04 7.11
C ASN A 234 -21.04 -2.51 7.05
N ASN A 235 -22.25 -1.96 7.15
CA ASN A 235 -22.49 -0.52 7.23
C ASN A 235 -22.62 -0.03 8.68
N ALA A 236 -22.18 1.20 8.92
CA ALA A 236 -22.49 1.97 10.12
C ALA A 236 -23.73 2.84 9.88
N ILE A 237 -24.48 3.12 10.95
CA ILE A 237 -25.66 3.98 10.89
C ILE A 237 -25.73 4.87 12.13
N VAL A 238 -26.46 5.99 12.01
CA VAL A 238 -26.86 6.85 13.15
C VAL A 238 -28.26 6.44 13.65
N PRO A 239 -28.58 6.68 14.94
CA PRO A 239 -29.93 6.46 15.45
C PRO A 239 -30.94 7.46 14.86
N GLU A 240 -32.23 7.13 14.93
CA GLU A 240 -33.30 8.03 14.45
C GLU A 240 -33.44 9.31 15.31
N GLU A 241 -33.18 9.18 16.60
CA GLU A 241 -33.08 10.28 17.55
C GLU A 241 -31.76 11.03 17.40
N PHE A 242 -31.76 12.34 17.66
CA PHE A 242 -30.52 13.12 17.58
C PHE A 242 -29.59 12.79 18.74
N CYS A 243 -28.36 12.40 18.42
CA CYS A 243 -27.34 12.06 19.40
C CYS A 243 -25.95 12.37 18.85
N LEU A 244 -25.29 13.37 19.45
CA LEU A 244 -23.90 13.74 19.19
C LEU A 244 -23.01 13.36 20.38
N LEU A 245 -21.77 13.02 20.07
CA LEU A 245 -20.65 12.94 21.03
C LEU A 245 -20.02 14.33 21.20
N GLU A 246 -19.03 14.45 22.08
CA GLU A 246 -18.17 15.65 22.14
C GLU A 246 -17.51 15.87 20.76
N ASP A 247 -17.37 17.14 20.33
CA ASP A 247 -16.87 17.58 19.01
C ASP A 247 -17.83 17.38 17.81
N SER A 248 -19.14 17.39 18.03
CA SER A 248 -20.16 17.30 16.97
C SER A 248 -20.09 16.06 16.06
N ILE A 249 -19.56 14.96 16.60
CA ILE A 249 -19.48 13.66 15.93
C ILE A 249 -20.78 12.88 16.18
N PRO A 250 -21.45 12.33 15.16
CA PRO A 250 -22.67 11.56 15.38
C PRO A 250 -22.37 10.23 16.06
N LEU A 251 -23.20 9.85 17.04
CA LEU A 251 -23.16 8.52 17.60
C LEU A 251 -23.55 7.51 16.51
N THR A 252 -22.67 6.53 16.26
CA THR A 252 -22.92 5.48 15.27
C THR A 252 -22.88 4.10 15.90
N ARG A 253 -23.51 3.15 15.22
CA ARG A 253 -23.43 1.73 15.55
C ARG A 253 -23.30 0.94 14.26
N ARG A 254 -22.45 -0.08 14.29
CA ARG A 254 -22.17 -0.89 13.11
C ARG A 254 -22.99 -2.18 13.09
N CYS A 255 -23.48 -2.52 11.90
CA CYS A 255 -24.01 -3.83 11.61
C CYS A 255 -22.89 -4.73 11.09
N ASN A 256 -22.38 -5.63 11.92
CA ASN A 256 -21.30 -6.57 11.59
C ASN A 256 -21.86 -7.94 11.16
N GLY A 257 -20.96 -8.90 10.98
CA GLY A 257 -21.28 -10.30 10.67
C GLY A 257 -20.83 -10.70 9.27
N ASP A 258 -21.14 -11.94 8.89
CA ASP A 258 -20.84 -12.46 7.57
C ASP A 258 -22.05 -13.12 6.92
N PHE A 259 -21.89 -13.59 5.69
CA PHE A 259 -22.95 -14.30 4.97
C PHE A 259 -23.35 -15.61 5.68
N LEU A 260 -22.40 -16.27 6.35
CA LEU A 260 -22.59 -17.60 6.94
C LEU A 260 -23.41 -17.53 8.23
N TYR A 261 -23.01 -16.70 9.19
CA TYR A 261 -23.62 -16.56 10.52
C TYR A 261 -24.68 -15.45 10.60
N GLY A 262 -24.80 -14.66 9.53
CA GLY A 262 -25.74 -13.55 9.42
C GLY A 262 -25.29 -12.28 10.13
N ALA A 263 -26.10 -11.24 9.94
CA ALA A 263 -25.84 -9.89 10.40
C ALA A 263 -26.13 -9.73 11.90
N VAL A 264 -25.25 -9.00 12.60
CA VAL A 264 -25.30 -8.76 14.05
C VAL A 264 -24.92 -7.34 14.36
N TRP A 265 -25.73 -6.67 15.18
CA TRP A 265 -25.37 -5.38 15.74
C TRP A 265 -24.16 -5.48 16.67
N GLU A 266 -23.25 -4.52 16.54
CA GLU A 266 -22.23 -4.29 17.54
C GLU A 266 -22.83 -4.04 18.93
N LYS A 267 -22.05 -4.31 19.99
CA LYS A 267 -22.45 -3.99 21.36
C LYS A 267 -22.71 -2.48 21.43
N THR A 268 -23.84 -2.09 22.04
CA THR A 268 -24.21 -0.68 22.16
C THR A 268 -23.11 0.10 22.88
N PRO A 269 -22.66 1.25 22.32
CA PRO A 269 -21.70 2.11 22.98
C PRO A 269 -22.19 2.51 24.38
N VAL A 270 -21.29 2.56 25.37
CA VAL A 270 -21.60 2.97 26.75
C VAL A 270 -21.72 4.51 26.85
N GLN A 271 -21.23 5.23 25.84
CA GLN A 271 -21.22 6.69 25.78
C GLN A 271 -22.64 7.26 25.74
N LYS A 272 -22.87 8.33 26.52
CA LYS A 272 -24.13 9.07 26.56
C LYS A 272 -24.05 10.24 25.58
N CYS A 273 -25.16 10.57 24.91
CA CYS A 273 -25.25 11.75 24.05
C CYS A 273 -24.89 13.01 24.83
N ALA A 274 -24.16 13.92 24.19
CA ALA A 274 -23.85 15.24 24.74
C ALA A 274 -25.16 16.01 25.01
N LYS A 275 -25.26 16.63 26.19
CA LYS A 275 -26.49 17.33 26.61
C LYS A 275 -26.61 18.76 26.05
N THR A 276 -25.53 19.31 25.50
CA THR A 276 -25.37 20.77 25.28
C THR A 276 -25.06 21.19 23.85
N GLU A 277 -24.99 20.28 22.88
CA GLU A 277 -24.78 20.67 21.48
C GLU A 277 -26.11 20.85 20.73
N PRO A 278 -26.47 22.08 20.32
CA PRO A 278 -27.68 22.34 19.53
C PRO A 278 -27.52 21.85 18.08
N GLU A 279 -28.61 21.29 17.49
CA GLU A 279 -28.64 20.96 16.06
C GLU A 279 -28.44 22.23 15.22
N SER A 280 -27.52 22.19 14.24
CA SER A 280 -27.39 23.29 13.26
C SER A 280 -28.70 23.49 12.50
N PRO A 281 -29.09 24.75 12.17
CA PRO A 281 -30.32 25.03 11.42
C PRO A 281 -30.33 24.36 10.04
N THR A 282 -29.16 24.15 9.43
CA THR A 282 -29.02 23.40 8.17
C THR A 282 -29.35 21.93 8.39
N THR A 283 -28.75 21.31 9.41
CA THR A 283 -28.97 19.90 9.76
C THR A 283 -30.43 19.61 10.06
N LYS A 284 -31.11 20.50 10.80
CA LYS A 284 -32.54 20.36 11.10
C LYS A 284 -33.39 20.36 9.83
N LYS A 285 -33.14 21.30 8.91
CA LYS A 285 -33.85 21.37 7.61
C LYS A 285 -33.57 20.15 6.75
N LEU A 286 -32.32 19.69 6.66
CA LEU A 286 -31.94 18.50 5.89
C LEU A 286 -32.56 17.23 6.47
N LYS A 287 -32.62 17.11 7.80
CA LYS A 287 -33.28 15.99 8.50
C LYS A 287 -34.78 15.97 8.24
N GLU A 288 -35.45 17.12 8.32
CA GLU A 288 -36.88 17.23 7.98
C GLU A 288 -37.13 16.88 6.52
N PHE A 289 -36.27 17.33 5.61
CA PHE A 289 -36.34 17.00 4.18
C PHE A 289 -36.08 15.52 3.91
N ALA A 290 -35.12 14.92 4.61
CA ALA A 290 -34.87 13.49 4.52
C ALA A 290 -36.06 12.65 5.02
N LYS A 291 -36.89 13.18 5.94
CA LYS A 291 -38.12 12.52 6.41
C LYS A 291 -39.30 12.75 5.48
N ASN A 292 -39.54 13.99 5.05
CA ASN A 292 -40.71 14.38 4.26
C ASN A 292 -40.39 14.35 2.77
N SER A 293 -41.11 13.53 1.99
CA SER A 293 -40.92 13.31 0.55
C SER A 293 -41.35 14.49 -0.35
N SER A 294 -41.11 15.74 0.07
CA SER A 294 -41.53 16.95 -0.65
C SER A 294 -40.45 17.49 -1.60
N SER A 295 -40.89 18.26 -2.60
CA SER A 295 -40.19 18.67 -3.82
C SER A 295 -38.72 19.08 -3.66
N VAL A 296 -37.88 18.35 -4.41
CA VAL A 296 -36.42 18.44 -4.56
C VAL A 296 -35.89 19.85 -4.90
N GLN A 297 -36.73 20.73 -5.47
CA GLN A 297 -36.34 22.05 -5.96
C GLN A 297 -35.84 23.01 -4.86
N ASN A 298 -36.32 22.89 -3.61
CA ASN A 298 -35.90 23.77 -2.51
C ASN A 298 -34.62 23.31 -1.79
N LEU A 299 -34.14 22.09 -2.05
CA LEU A 299 -32.95 21.53 -1.38
C LEU A 299 -31.69 22.32 -1.72
N TRP A 300 -31.52 22.67 -3.00
CA TRP A 300 -30.32 23.38 -3.44
C TRP A 300 -30.16 24.75 -2.76
N ASN A 301 -31.28 25.45 -2.50
CA ASN A 301 -31.27 26.73 -1.80
C ASN A 301 -30.76 26.63 -0.36
N ILE A 302 -30.96 25.46 0.28
CA ILE A 302 -30.47 25.19 1.64
C ILE A 302 -28.95 24.94 1.59
N VAL A 303 -28.49 24.17 0.60
CA VAL A 303 -27.13 23.62 0.54
C VAL A 303 -26.11 24.59 -0.06
N LYS A 304 -26.50 25.38 -1.07
CA LYS A 304 -25.59 26.19 -1.89
C LYS A 304 -24.59 27.01 -1.06
N ASN A 305 -25.08 27.73 -0.06
CA ASN A 305 -24.26 28.63 0.78
C ASN A 305 -24.01 28.09 2.20
N ALA A 306 -24.44 26.87 2.52
CA ALA A 306 -24.21 26.30 3.84
C ALA A 306 -22.78 25.80 4.01
N THR A 307 -22.27 25.89 5.23
CA THR A 307 -21.12 25.12 5.70
C THR A 307 -21.64 23.75 6.15
N LEU A 308 -21.12 22.68 5.54
CA LEU A 308 -21.63 21.32 5.78
C LEU A 308 -20.83 20.65 6.88
N GLY A 309 -21.50 20.09 7.88
CA GLY A 309 -20.94 19.15 8.85
C GLY A 309 -21.14 17.69 8.45
N VAL A 310 -20.59 16.75 9.23
CA VAL A 310 -20.70 15.30 8.97
C VAL A 310 -22.16 14.83 8.87
N LEU A 311 -23.04 15.32 9.75
CA LEU A 311 -24.47 14.98 9.71
C LEU A 311 -25.19 15.56 8.49
N ASP A 312 -24.79 16.73 8.01
CA ASP A 312 -25.40 17.33 6.81
C ASP A 312 -25.11 16.46 5.59
N ILE A 313 -23.86 15.97 5.46
CA ILE A 313 -23.45 15.05 4.41
C ILE A 313 -24.24 13.74 4.50
N TYR A 314 -24.44 13.20 5.72
CA TYR A 314 -25.25 12.00 5.92
C TYR A 314 -26.69 12.18 5.45
N TYR A 315 -27.34 13.29 5.79
CA TYR A 315 -28.70 13.55 5.31
C TYR A 315 -28.75 13.78 3.81
N LEU A 316 -27.73 14.41 3.21
CA LEU A 316 -27.63 14.55 1.76
C LEU A 316 -27.52 13.18 1.07
N ASP A 317 -26.73 12.25 1.60
CA ASP A 317 -26.63 10.87 1.12
C ASP A 317 -28.00 10.15 1.17
N LEU A 318 -28.71 10.26 2.30
CA LEU A 318 -30.06 9.70 2.43
C LEU A 318 -31.06 10.31 1.44
N ILE A 319 -30.94 11.60 1.15
CA ILE A 319 -31.78 12.30 0.18
C ILE A 319 -31.45 11.83 -1.23
N LEU A 320 -30.16 11.76 -1.60
CA LEU A 320 -29.70 11.22 -2.88
C LEU A 320 -30.22 9.81 -3.12
N LYS A 321 -30.17 8.95 -2.10
CA LYS A 321 -30.70 7.58 -2.17
C LYS A 321 -32.19 7.49 -2.46
N LYS A 322 -32.98 8.52 -2.11
CA LYS A 322 -34.41 8.60 -2.42
C LYS A 322 -34.69 9.19 -3.80
N ILE A 323 -33.73 9.91 -4.37
CA ILE A 323 -33.83 10.52 -5.70
C ILE A 323 -33.45 9.46 -6.72
N ARG A 324 -34.37 9.13 -7.63
CA ARG A 324 -34.08 8.19 -8.73
C ARG A 324 -33.79 8.86 -10.07
N GLN A 325 -34.32 10.06 -10.33
CA GLN A 325 -34.28 10.69 -11.66
C GLN A 325 -34.06 12.21 -11.54
N ASN A 326 -32.91 12.60 -11.03
CA ASN A 326 -32.49 14.00 -10.98
C ASN A 326 -30.95 14.11 -10.91
N SER A 327 -30.29 13.72 -12.00
CA SER A 327 -28.85 13.83 -12.21
C SER A 327 -28.33 15.25 -11.93
N VAL A 328 -29.08 16.27 -12.34
CA VAL A 328 -28.69 17.68 -12.16
C VAL A 328 -28.51 18.06 -10.69
N LEU A 329 -29.43 17.64 -9.81
CA LEU A 329 -29.25 17.86 -8.38
C LEU A 329 -28.08 17.04 -7.84
N ALA A 330 -27.92 15.79 -8.27
CA ALA A 330 -26.81 14.96 -7.84
C ALA A 330 -25.46 15.63 -8.18
N PHE A 331 -25.32 16.16 -9.40
CA PHE A 331 -24.15 16.92 -9.82
C PHE A 331 -23.90 18.18 -8.97
N ASN A 332 -24.97 18.92 -8.61
CA ASN A 332 -24.85 20.09 -7.73
C ASN A 332 -24.37 19.70 -6.32
N ILE A 333 -24.87 18.58 -5.78
CA ILE A 333 -24.45 18.07 -4.47
C ILE A 333 -22.99 17.63 -4.51
N VAL A 334 -22.59 16.84 -5.52
CA VAL A 334 -21.19 16.42 -5.70
C VAL A 334 -20.26 17.62 -5.82
N ASP A 335 -20.59 18.62 -6.64
CA ASP A 335 -19.81 19.85 -6.80
C ASP A 335 -19.62 20.61 -5.46
N LYS A 336 -20.68 20.66 -4.64
CA LYS A 336 -20.63 21.26 -3.29
C LYS A 336 -19.80 20.42 -2.32
N LEU A 337 -19.93 19.10 -2.33
CA LEU A 337 -19.14 18.21 -1.48
C LEU A 337 -17.65 18.30 -1.82
N MET A 338 -17.29 18.37 -3.10
CA MET A 338 -15.91 18.59 -3.53
C MET A 338 -15.31 19.95 -3.10
N ALA A 339 -16.17 20.93 -2.82
CA ALA A 339 -15.79 22.25 -2.28
C ALA A 339 -15.79 22.29 -0.73
N THR A 340 -16.21 21.22 -0.07
CA THR A 340 -16.27 21.13 1.40
C THR A 340 -14.89 20.85 1.97
N ASP A 341 -14.67 21.26 3.21
CA ASP A 341 -13.43 21.03 3.94
C ASP A 341 -13.03 19.54 3.97
N ARG A 342 -11.77 19.25 3.64
CA ARG A 342 -11.26 17.87 3.50
C ARG A 342 -11.30 17.11 4.82
N HIS A 343 -11.10 17.76 5.96
CA HIS A 343 -11.16 17.13 7.30
C HIS A 343 -12.58 16.64 7.60
N ILE A 344 -13.59 17.43 7.24
CA ILE A 344 -14.99 17.03 7.40
C ILE A 344 -15.31 15.83 6.51
N LEU A 345 -14.86 15.84 5.26
CA LEU A 345 -15.03 14.71 4.34
C LEU A 345 -14.31 13.44 4.85
N GLN A 346 -13.08 13.56 5.33
CA GLN A 346 -12.30 12.47 5.95
C GLN A 346 -13.01 11.88 7.17
N LYS A 347 -13.47 12.72 8.11
CA LYS A 347 -14.27 12.26 9.24
C LYS A 347 -15.55 11.56 8.77
N SER A 348 -16.27 12.14 7.81
CA SER A 348 -17.51 11.59 7.30
C SER A 348 -17.32 10.21 6.62
N GLN A 349 -16.21 10.06 5.89
CA GLN A 349 -15.81 8.82 5.24
C GLN A 349 -15.38 7.78 6.27
N HIS A 350 -14.55 8.14 7.24
CA HIS A 350 -14.08 7.23 8.29
C HIS A 350 -15.23 6.69 9.17
N ILE A 351 -16.21 7.55 9.50
CA ILE A 351 -17.31 7.17 10.41
C ILE A 351 -18.43 6.42 9.67
N LEU A 352 -18.82 6.87 8.47
CA LEU A 352 -20.04 6.43 7.78
C LEU A 352 -19.83 6.00 6.31
N ASN A 353 -18.61 6.08 5.77
CA ASN A 353 -18.28 5.75 4.38
C ASN A 353 -19.10 6.56 3.34
N LEU A 354 -19.31 7.85 3.61
CA LEU A 354 -20.24 8.70 2.86
C LEU A 354 -19.72 9.17 1.50
N THR A 355 -18.41 9.37 1.31
CA THR A 355 -17.91 9.86 0.02
C THR A 355 -18.05 8.78 -1.04
N ASP A 356 -17.66 7.54 -0.70
CA ASP A 356 -17.86 6.38 -1.56
C ASP A 356 -19.33 6.07 -1.82
N ALA A 357 -20.17 6.14 -0.77
CA ALA A 357 -21.62 5.94 -0.92
C ALA A 357 -22.23 6.97 -1.88
N THR A 358 -21.78 8.23 -1.80
CA THR A 358 -22.22 9.29 -2.71
C THR A 358 -21.81 9.00 -4.16
N LEU A 359 -20.57 8.55 -4.40
CA LEU A 359 -20.11 8.17 -5.73
C LEU A 359 -20.96 7.02 -6.31
N GLU A 360 -21.20 5.97 -5.52
CA GLU A 360 -22.07 4.85 -5.93
C GLU A 360 -23.50 5.32 -6.26
N LEU A 361 -24.09 6.18 -5.42
CA LEU A 361 -25.45 6.69 -5.63
C LEU A 361 -25.56 7.53 -6.91
N VAL A 362 -24.54 8.33 -7.24
CA VAL A 362 -24.51 9.13 -8.47
C VAL A 362 -24.48 8.21 -9.68
N ASP A 363 -23.64 7.18 -9.68
CA ASP A 363 -23.60 6.19 -10.77
C ASP A 363 -24.93 5.43 -10.91
N GLU A 364 -25.60 5.11 -9.80
CA GLU A 364 -26.93 4.48 -9.80
C GLU A 364 -28.01 5.41 -10.41
N ILE A 365 -28.01 6.70 -10.04
CA ILE A 365 -28.94 7.70 -10.59
C ILE A 365 -28.74 7.81 -12.10
N LEU A 366 -27.49 7.95 -12.55
CA LEU A 366 -27.13 8.06 -13.97
C LEU A 366 -27.52 6.82 -14.76
N ALA A 367 -27.39 5.63 -14.17
CA ALA A 367 -27.78 4.39 -14.80
C ALA A 367 -29.31 4.18 -14.89
N SER A 368 -30.11 5.03 -14.24
CA SER A 368 -31.57 4.93 -14.18
C SER A 368 -32.31 6.09 -14.86
N GLU A 369 -31.58 7.12 -15.27
CA GLU A 369 -32.12 8.29 -15.96
C GLU A 369 -32.12 8.07 -17.48
N SER A 370 -33.14 8.62 -18.17
CA SER A 370 -33.24 8.59 -19.62
C SER A 370 -32.71 9.88 -20.22
N PHE A 371 -31.73 9.80 -21.11
CA PHE A 371 -31.15 10.96 -21.79
C PHE A 371 -31.64 11.06 -23.24
N ASN A 372 -31.52 12.25 -23.85
CA ASN A 372 -31.82 12.45 -25.26
C ASN A 372 -30.67 11.86 -26.11
N PRO A 373 -30.90 10.84 -26.94
CA PRO A 373 -29.82 10.16 -27.65
C PRO A 373 -29.27 10.93 -28.86
N LEU A 374 -29.95 11.99 -29.31
CA LEU A 374 -29.52 12.82 -30.44
C LEU A 374 -28.69 14.04 -30.03
N GLU A 375 -28.67 14.38 -28.75
CA GLU A 375 -28.03 15.59 -28.24
C GLU A 375 -26.92 15.25 -27.26
N VAL A 376 -25.83 16.01 -27.34
CA VAL A 376 -24.77 15.97 -26.33
C VAL A 376 -25.18 16.82 -25.16
N GLN A 377 -25.19 16.24 -23.96
CA GLN A 377 -25.49 16.98 -22.74
C GLN A 377 -24.18 17.26 -22.01
N LEU A 378 -23.92 18.56 -21.76
CA LEU A 378 -22.73 19.02 -21.08
C LEU A 378 -23.12 19.83 -19.83
N TYR A 379 -22.79 19.31 -18.65
CA TYR A 379 -22.99 19.99 -17.39
C TYR A 379 -21.64 20.50 -16.85
N ARG A 380 -21.52 21.81 -16.68
CA ARG A 380 -20.31 22.46 -16.16
C ARG A 380 -20.58 23.05 -14.77
N LYS A 381 -19.75 22.66 -13.80
CA LYS A 381 -19.71 23.21 -12.44
C LYS A 381 -18.28 23.64 -12.10
N ASN A 382 -18.06 24.05 -10.85
CA ASN A 382 -16.76 24.59 -10.43
C ASN A 382 -15.71 23.48 -10.28
N ASN A 383 -16.12 22.34 -9.71
CA ASN A 383 -15.31 21.18 -9.37
C ASN A 383 -15.66 19.92 -10.17
N LEU A 384 -16.79 19.93 -10.90
CA LEU A 384 -17.30 18.81 -11.68
C LEU A 384 -17.64 19.22 -13.12
N LEU A 385 -17.33 18.34 -14.08
CA LEU A 385 -17.80 18.40 -15.45
C LEU A 385 -18.39 17.05 -15.84
N VAL A 386 -19.57 17.04 -16.47
CA VAL A 386 -20.23 15.80 -16.92
C VAL A 386 -20.58 15.93 -18.39
N HIS A 387 -20.14 14.97 -19.18
CA HIS A 387 -20.45 14.83 -20.60
C HIS A 387 -21.23 13.54 -20.83
N ILE A 388 -22.36 13.65 -21.50
CA ILE A 388 -23.23 12.52 -21.82
C ILE A 388 -23.49 12.54 -23.32
N SER A 389 -23.22 11.42 -23.98
CA SER A 389 -23.47 11.28 -25.42
C SER A 389 -23.80 9.84 -25.80
N ASN A 390 -24.58 9.68 -26.88
CA ASN A 390 -24.76 8.39 -27.53
C ASN A 390 -23.72 8.25 -28.65
N PRO A 391 -22.76 7.31 -28.57
CA PRO A 391 -21.64 7.26 -29.48
C PRO A 391 -22.03 6.93 -30.93
N PHE A 392 -23.16 6.26 -31.14
CA PHE A 392 -23.60 5.79 -32.44
C PHE A 392 -24.43 6.82 -33.20
N LEU A 393 -25.21 7.64 -32.47
CA LEU A 393 -26.08 8.65 -33.06
C LEU A 393 -25.41 10.02 -33.17
N THR A 394 -24.49 10.33 -32.25
CA THR A 394 -23.76 11.61 -32.26
C THR A 394 -22.39 11.53 -32.93
N ASN A 395 -21.91 10.31 -33.24
CA ASN A 395 -20.58 10.04 -33.80
C ASN A 395 -19.42 10.49 -32.88
N ILE A 396 -19.63 10.43 -31.56
CA ILE A 396 -18.67 10.86 -30.54
C ILE A 396 -18.14 9.64 -29.79
N SER A 397 -16.82 9.48 -29.72
CA SER A 397 -16.16 8.37 -29.01
C SER A 397 -15.43 8.83 -27.74
N GLY A 398 -15.49 10.11 -27.39
CA GLY A 398 -14.82 10.64 -26.21
C GLY A 398 -14.79 12.16 -26.13
N ILE A 399 -13.91 12.71 -25.27
CA ILE A 399 -13.77 14.15 -25.06
C ILE A 399 -12.30 14.57 -24.95
N LEU A 400 -12.05 15.81 -25.32
CA LEU A 400 -10.81 16.54 -25.08
C LEU A 400 -11.11 17.75 -24.20
N LEU A 401 -10.31 17.94 -23.15
CA LEU A 401 -10.43 19.05 -22.23
C LEU A 401 -9.14 19.87 -22.26
N TYR A 402 -9.28 21.15 -22.61
CA TYR A 402 -8.18 22.11 -22.65
C TYR A 402 -8.10 22.93 -21.35
N ASN A 403 -6.94 23.55 -21.09
CA ASN A 403 -6.65 24.37 -19.90
C ASN A 403 -7.71 25.44 -19.57
N ASN A 404 -8.32 26.05 -20.59
CA ASN A 404 -9.40 27.02 -20.46
C ASN A 404 -10.76 26.39 -20.11
N ARG A 405 -10.75 25.11 -19.68
CA ARG A 405 -11.92 24.27 -19.43
C ARG A 405 -12.84 24.12 -20.65
N GLN A 406 -12.30 24.31 -21.86
CA GLN A 406 -13.01 24.08 -23.10
C GLN A 406 -13.07 22.58 -23.36
N VAL A 407 -14.27 22.09 -23.69
CA VAL A 407 -14.50 20.68 -24.03
C VAL A 407 -14.74 20.58 -25.53
N VAL A 408 -14.01 19.69 -26.18
CA VAL A 408 -14.17 19.34 -27.59
C VAL A 408 -14.55 17.87 -27.69
N ASN A 409 -15.54 17.56 -28.51
CA ASN A 409 -15.98 16.19 -28.72
C ASN A 409 -14.98 15.44 -29.60
N PHE A 410 -14.55 14.27 -29.16
CA PHE A 410 -13.66 13.40 -29.93
C PHE A 410 -14.49 12.50 -30.86
N GLN A 411 -14.25 12.58 -32.17
CA GLN A 411 -15.03 11.85 -33.16
C GLN A 411 -14.67 10.37 -33.22
N ARG A 412 -15.61 9.53 -33.63
CA ARG A 412 -15.40 8.09 -33.85
C ARG A 412 -14.45 7.84 -35.02
N GLY A 413 -13.63 6.78 -34.91
CA GLY A 413 -12.69 6.36 -35.98
C GLY A 413 -11.46 7.24 -36.17
N VAL A 414 -11.29 8.32 -35.41
CA VAL A 414 -10.10 9.18 -35.45
C VAL A 414 -9.04 8.61 -34.51
N ASN A 415 -7.79 8.55 -34.99
CA ASN A 415 -6.67 8.06 -34.18
C ASN A 415 -6.32 9.07 -33.07
N PHE A 416 -6.08 8.53 -31.87
CA PHE A 416 -5.73 9.32 -30.69
C PHE A 416 -4.46 10.18 -30.87
N THR A 417 -3.54 9.75 -31.74
CA THR A 417 -2.26 10.43 -32.02
C THR A 417 -2.37 11.59 -33.01
N ALA A 418 -3.53 11.81 -33.63
CA ALA A 418 -3.71 12.85 -34.66
C ALA A 418 -4.13 14.23 -34.09
N MET A 419 -4.02 14.43 -32.78
CA MET A 419 -4.60 15.57 -32.07
C MET A 419 -3.69 16.80 -32.04
N GLU A 420 -4.29 17.99 -31.95
CA GLU A 420 -3.58 19.23 -31.67
C GLU A 420 -3.37 19.38 -30.15
N GLU A 421 -2.12 19.20 -29.72
CA GLU A 421 -1.75 18.88 -28.33
C GLU A 421 -1.45 20.11 -27.45
N ARG A 422 -1.41 21.31 -28.03
CA ARG A 422 -1.18 22.53 -27.25
C ARG A 422 -2.36 22.75 -26.32
N ASP A 423 -2.07 23.03 -25.05
CA ASP A 423 -3.05 23.34 -24.01
C ASP A 423 -4.02 22.21 -23.60
N LEU A 424 -3.84 20.97 -24.09
CA LEU A 424 -4.69 19.82 -23.73
C LEU A 424 -4.40 19.22 -22.34
N ASP A 425 -5.32 19.34 -21.38
CA ASP A 425 -5.16 18.79 -20.02
C ASP A 425 -5.59 17.33 -19.88
N LEU A 426 -6.60 16.91 -20.66
CA LEU A 426 -7.17 15.57 -20.56
C LEU A 426 -7.76 15.14 -21.91
N GLY A 427 -7.50 13.90 -22.31
CA GLY A 427 -8.16 13.25 -23.44
C GLY A 427 -8.71 11.89 -23.03
N VAL A 428 -10.00 11.64 -23.26
CA VAL A 428 -10.65 10.35 -23.05
C VAL A 428 -11.10 9.82 -24.39
N HIS A 429 -10.73 8.57 -24.71
CA HIS A 429 -11.11 7.93 -25.97
C HIS A 429 -11.55 6.49 -25.76
N LEU A 430 -12.72 6.16 -26.29
CA LEU A 430 -13.23 4.80 -26.40
C LEU A 430 -12.86 4.24 -27.78
N PRO A 431 -12.07 3.16 -27.85
CA PRO A 431 -11.69 2.58 -29.14
C PRO A 431 -12.88 2.06 -29.95
N GLU A 432 -12.75 2.13 -31.27
CA GLU A 432 -13.77 1.65 -32.21
C GLU A 432 -14.17 0.19 -32.00
N GLN A 433 -13.18 -0.64 -31.68
CA GLN A 433 -13.37 -2.06 -31.39
C GLN A 433 -14.31 -2.29 -30.20
N LEU A 434 -14.20 -1.45 -29.16
CA LEU A 434 -15.08 -1.52 -27.98
C LEU A 434 -16.52 -1.14 -28.34
N LEU A 435 -16.69 -0.09 -29.15
CA LEU A 435 -18.01 0.37 -29.57
C LEU A 435 -18.72 -0.67 -30.44
N GLU A 436 -18.00 -1.34 -31.35
CA GLU A 436 -18.58 -2.43 -32.16
C GLU A 436 -18.92 -3.67 -31.32
N GLN A 437 -18.16 -3.98 -30.27
CA GLN A 437 -18.54 -5.03 -29.30
C GLN A 437 -19.86 -4.68 -28.60
N ILE A 438 -19.97 -3.47 -28.05
CA ILE A 438 -21.19 -2.99 -27.39
C ILE A 438 -22.38 -3.01 -28.35
N ARG A 439 -22.18 -2.61 -29.61
CA ARG A 439 -23.20 -2.64 -30.65
C ARG A 439 -23.73 -4.06 -30.91
N ASN A 440 -22.85 -5.06 -30.89
CA ASN A 440 -23.23 -6.46 -31.12
C ASN A 440 -23.96 -7.08 -29.92
N GLU A 441 -23.67 -6.61 -28.70
CA GLU A 441 -24.31 -7.10 -27.47
C GLU A 441 -25.66 -6.42 -27.20
N THR A 442 -25.89 -5.23 -27.77
CA THR A 442 -27.09 -4.42 -27.51
C THR A 442 -28.16 -4.61 -28.58
N GLN A 443 -29.42 -4.73 -28.13
CA GLN A 443 -30.58 -4.79 -29.04
C GLN A 443 -31.01 -3.40 -29.52
N ASN A 444 -30.86 -2.38 -28.68
CA ASN A 444 -31.27 -1.01 -28.97
C ASN A 444 -30.12 -0.02 -28.76
N VAL A 445 -29.58 0.47 -29.87
CA VAL A 445 -28.42 1.36 -29.90
C VAL A 445 -28.74 2.75 -29.32
N SER A 446 -30.03 3.17 -29.33
CA SER A 446 -30.44 4.47 -28.77
C SER A 446 -30.33 4.53 -27.24
N GLU A 447 -30.26 3.37 -26.57
CA GLU A 447 -30.14 3.27 -25.10
C GLU A 447 -28.68 3.25 -24.63
N VAL A 448 -27.72 3.23 -25.55
CA VAL A 448 -26.30 3.23 -25.20
C VAL A 448 -25.80 4.65 -25.02
N PHE A 449 -25.43 4.98 -23.78
CA PHE A 449 -24.83 6.25 -23.42
C PHE A 449 -23.42 6.05 -22.89
N VAL A 450 -22.52 6.96 -23.24
CA VAL A 450 -21.20 7.10 -22.64
C VAL A 450 -21.25 8.33 -21.77
N ILE A 451 -21.02 8.14 -20.47
CA ILE A 451 -21.01 9.20 -19.47
C ILE A 451 -19.58 9.37 -18.99
N ILE A 452 -19.02 10.57 -19.20
CA ILE A 452 -17.68 10.94 -18.78
C ILE A 452 -17.80 12.04 -17.73
N MET A 453 -17.41 11.75 -16.50
CA MET A 453 -17.34 12.72 -15.43
C MET A 453 -15.89 13.09 -15.15
N VAL A 454 -15.59 14.38 -15.11
CA VAL A 454 -14.27 14.92 -14.77
C VAL A 454 -14.37 15.68 -13.46
N PHE A 455 -13.67 15.19 -12.45
CA PHE A 455 -13.53 15.78 -11.12
C PHE A 455 -12.21 16.58 -11.11
N PHE A 456 -12.28 17.88 -10.89
CA PHE A 456 -11.09 18.75 -10.96
C PHE A 456 -10.15 18.59 -9.74
N ASN A 457 -10.63 18.02 -8.64
CA ASN A 457 -9.87 17.67 -7.44
C ASN A 457 -10.23 16.26 -6.93
N ASP A 458 -9.48 15.76 -5.96
CA ASP A 458 -9.61 14.42 -5.39
C ASP A 458 -10.36 14.39 -4.05
N SER A 459 -11.07 15.47 -3.67
CA SER A 459 -11.64 15.64 -2.31
C SER A 459 -12.58 14.52 -1.86
N LEU A 460 -13.22 13.80 -2.80
CA LEU A 460 -14.10 12.66 -2.50
C LEU A 460 -13.38 11.30 -2.52
N PHE A 461 -12.15 11.24 -3.01
CA PHE A 461 -11.34 10.03 -3.20
C PHE A 461 -10.29 9.95 -2.08
N LEU A 462 -10.79 9.62 -0.90
CA LEU A 462 -10.03 9.74 0.36
C LEU A 462 -9.36 8.42 0.73
N ASP A 463 -8.13 8.25 0.27
CA ASP A 463 -7.28 7.11 0.61
C ASP A 463 -6.62 7.30 2.00
N ASP A 464 -6.45 6.21 2.74
CA ASP A 464 -5.60 6.17 3.94
C ASP A 464 -4.14 5.85 3.59
N ASP A 465 -3.94 5.15 2.47
CA ASP A 465 -2.62 4.88 1.92
C ASP A 465 -2.12 6.11 1.16
N PHE A 466 -0.79 6.28 1.12
CA PHE A 466 -0.05 7.50 0.70
C PHE A 466 -0.27 7.98 -0.76
N TYR A 467 -1.35 7.62 -1.44
CA TYR A 467 -1.65 7.98 -2.82
C TYR A 467 -2.59 9.18 -2.91
N HIS A 468 -2.19 10.18 -3.69
CA HIS A 468 -3.06 11.29 -4.11
C HIS A 468 -3.14 11.34 -5.64
N SER A 469 -4.24 11.88 -6.15
CA SER A 469 -4.38 12.11 -7.60
C SER A 469 -3.55 13.30 -8.03
N ASP A 470 -2.61 13.07 -8.94
CA ASP A 470 -1.81 14.09 -9.64
C ASP A 470 -2.52 14.65 -10.87
N SER A 471 -3.67 14.09 -11.23
CA SER A 471 -4.46 14.57 -12.35
C SER A 471 -5.84 15.03 -11.89
N PHE A 472 -6.71 15.31 -12.85
CA PHE A 472 -8.15 15.20 -12.63
C PHE A 472 -8.52 13.74 -12.40
N VAL A 473 -9.59 13.48 -11.66
CA VAL A 473 -10.16 12.14 -11.55
C VAL A 473 -11.26 12.00 -12.60
N ILE A 474 -11.27 10.89 -13.34
CA ILE A 474 -12.16 10.68 -14.49
C ILE A 474 -13.00 9.46 -14.20
N SER A 475 -14.32 9.60 -14.20
CA SER A 475 -15.23 8.45 -14.26
C SER A 475 -15.68 8.23 -15.70
N VAL A 476 -15.60 6.99 -16.17
CA VAL A 476 -16.22 6.57 -17.42
C VAL A 476 -17.25 5.50 -17.09
N THR A 477 -18.51 5.78 -17.43
CA THR A 477 -19.64 4.88 -17.16
C THR A 477 -20.43 4.64 -18.44
N ILE A 478 -20.72 3.37 -18.72
CA ILE A 478 -21.58 2.95 -19.83
C ILE A 478 -22.77 2.19 -19.22
N PRO A 479 -23.93 2.85 -19.00
CA PRO A 479 -25.08 2.21 -18.37
C PRO A 479 -25.46 0.89 -19.07
N GLY A 480 -25.68 -0.15 -18.25
CA GLY A 480 -26.07 -1.48 -18.75
C GLY A 480 -24.90 -2.38 -19.16
N HIS A 481 -23.67 -1.85 -19.23
CA HIS A 481 -22.47 -2.61 -19.51
C HIS A 481 -21.64 -2.75 -18.21
N GLY A 482 -21.08 -3.95 -18.01
CA GLY A 482 -20.45 -4.34 -16.75
C GLY A 482 -19.18 -3.57 -16.43
N ALA A 483 -18.65 -3.83 -15.22
CA ALA A 483 -17.42 -3.21 -14.76
C ALA A 483 -16.18 -3.62 -15.60
N TYR A 484 -16.25 -4.70 -16.38
CA TYR A 484 -15.14 -5.24 -17.16
C TYR A 484 -15.29 -4.95 -18.65
N LEU A 485 -14.19 -4.57 -19.31
CA LEU A 485 -14.12 -4.33 -20.74
C LEU A 485 -13.14 -5.30 -21.41
N GLN A 486 -13.58 -5.93 -22.50
CA GLN A 486 -12.70 -6.75 -23.34
C GLN A 486 -11.61 -5.86 -23.94
N THR A 487 -12.01 -4.83 -24.69
CA THR A 487 -11.08 -3.82 -25.22
C THR A 487 -10.88 -2.69 -24.21
N PRO A 488 -9.62 -2.36 -23.82
CA PRO A 488 -9.36 -1.30 -22.85
C PRO A 488 -9.67 0.09 -23.41
N ILE A 489 -10.09 1.01 -22.54
CA ILE A 489 -10.21 2.43 -22.88
C ILE A 489 -8.88 3.15 -22.68
N THR A 490 -8.65 4.22 -23.44
CA THR A 490 -7.41 5.00 -23.37
C THR A 490 -7.71 6.39 -22.83
N ILE A 491 -6.96 6.79 -21.81
CA ILE A 491 -7.08 8.11 -21.18
C ILE A 491 -5.69 8.74 -21.13
N ALA A 492 -5.57 9.95 -21.66
CA ALA A 492 -4.35 10.75 -21.59
C ALA A 492 -4.54 11.87 -20.58
N PHE A 493 -3.62 11.95 -19.62
CA PHE A 493 -3.65 12.90 -18.51
C PHE A 493 -2.46 13.84 -18.60
N ARG A 494 -2.69 15.14 -18.43
CA ARG A 494 -1.63 16.07 -18.05
C ARG A 494 -1.42 16.00 -16.54
N PRO A 495 -0.21 15.67 -16.06
CA PRO A 495 0.09 15.69 -14.64
C PRO A 495 0.09 17.13 -14.12
N LYS A 496 -0.43 17.37 -12.90
CA LYS A 496 -0.39 18.67 -12.23
C LYS A 496 1.04 19.02 -11.82
N ILE A 497 1.81 18.02 -11.40
CA ILE A 497 3.23 18.13 -11.09
C ILE A 497 3.97 17.29 -12.11
N THR A 498 4.81 17.89 -12.96
CA THR A 498 5.64 17.13 -13.91
C THR A 498 6.53 16.14 -13.14
N PRO A 499 6.24 14.83 -13.19
CA PRO A 499 6.96 13.88 -12.36
C PRO A 499 8.29 13.51 -13.05
N GLU A 500 9.37 13.38 -12.27
CA GLU A 500 10.65 12.86 -12.76
C GLU A 500 10.56 11.37 -13.15
N LEU A 501 9.52 10.67 -12.68
CA LEU A 501 9.24 9.26 -12.90
C LEU A 501 7.94 9.04 -13.70
N PRO A 502 7.76 7.88 -14.35
CA PRO A 502 6.47 7.52 -14.96
C PRO A 502 5.39 7.43 -13.87
N PRO A 503 4.27 8.15 -13.99
CA PRO A 503 3.21 8.12 -13.00
C PRO A 503 2.48 6.78 -13.01
N CYS A 504 1.98 6.39 -11.85
CA CYS A 504 1.24 5.14 -11.67
C CYS A 504 -0.21 5.34 -12.15
N CYS A 505 -0.66 4.56 -13.14
CA CYS A 505 -2.03 4.57 -13.64
C CYS A 505 -2.97 3.91 -12.62
N GLY A 506 -3.80 4.69 -11.94
CA GLY A 506 -4.63 4.21 -10.84
C GLY A 506 -6.12 4.29 -11.10
N PHE A 507 -6.86 3.47 -10.36
CA PHE A 507 -8.31 3.54 -10.27
C PHE A 507 -8.77 3.49 -8.82
N TRP A 508 -9.94 4.06 -8.54
CA TRP A 508 -10.54 4.04 -7.21
C TRP A 508 -11.28 2.71 -7.00
N ASP A 509 -10.74 1.85 -6.15
CA ASP A 509 -11.40 0.62 -5.71
C ASP A 509 -12.31 0.92 -4.52
N ILE A 510 -13.61 1.00 -4.76
CA ILE A 510 -14.65 1.24 -3.74
C ILE A 510 -14.76 0.07 -2.74
N GLY A 511 -13.97 -1.01 -2.88
CA GLY A 511 -13.80 -2.04 -1.85
C GLY A 511 -15.00 -2.97 -1.71
N LYS A 512 -15.71 -3.26 -2.82
CA LYS A 512 -16.96 -4.06 -2.84
C LYS A 512 -16.82 -5.48 -2.26
N SER A 513 -15.60 -5.98 -2.04
CA SER A 513 -15.36 -7.38 -1.72
C SER A 513 -14.53 -7.70 -0.47
N SER A 514 -14.17 -6.71 0.34
CA SER A 514 -13.52 -6.93 1.63
C SER A 514 -14.46 -6.55 2.79
N ASN A 515 -14.15 -7.04 3.99
CA ASN A 515 -14.98 -6.83 5.18
C ASN A 515 -14.91 -5.38 5.72
N TRP A 516 -13.96 -4.57 5.23
CA TRP A 516 -13.72 -3.21 5.69
C TRP A 516 -13.85 -2.28 4.48
N LYS A 517 -15.02 -1.65 4.35
CA LYS A 517 -15.29 -0.69 3.29
C LYS A 517 -14.68 0.67 3.64
N LYS A 518 -13.55 0.96 3.01
CA LYS A 518 -13.13 2.30 2.64
C LYS A 518 -12.50 2.17 1.25
N GLY A 519 -12.86 3.07 0.34
CA GLY A 519 -12.25 3.11 -0.97
C GLY A 519 -10.75 3.39 -0.86
N GLN A 520 -9.98 2.84 -1.79
CA GLN A 520 -8.53 3.01 -1.87
C GLN A 520 -8.11 3.11 -3.34
N TRP A 521 -7.00 3.79 -3.59
CA TRP A 521 -6.39 3.79 -4.92
C TRP A 521 -5.72 2.45 -5.19
N SER A 522 -5.90 1.96 -6.41
CA SER A 522 -5.28 0.72 -6.87
C SER A 522 -4.69 0.90 -8.26
N GLU A 523 -3.50 0.36 -8.46
CA GLU A 523 -2.79 0.37 -9.75
C GLU A 523 -3.22 -0.83 -10.63
N ILE A 524 -4.09 -1.72 -10.13
CA ILE A 524 -4.38 -3.00 -10.74
C ILE A 524 -5.21 -2.85 -12.02
N GLY A 525 -4.72 -3.39 -13.14
CA GLY A 525 -5.46 -3.32 -14.40
C GLY A 525 -5.43 -1.95 -15.08
N GLY A 526 -4.66 -0.99 -14.55
CA GLY A 526 -4.20 0.21 -15.25
C GLY A 526 -2.82 -0.03 -15.86
N GLN A 527 -2.69 0.16 -17.18
CA GLN A 527 -1.43 -0.04 -17.89
C GLN A 527 -0.93 1.27 -18.46
N PHE A 528 0.29 1.65 -18.07
CA PHE A 528 0.98 2.77 -18.70
C PHE A 528 1.33 2.41 -20.15
N SER A 529 0.77 3.16 -21.09
CA SER A 529 0.86 2.88 -22.53
C SER A 529 1.82 3.81 -23.27
N GLY A 530 2.42 4.78 -22.56
CA GLY A 530 3.44 5.68 -23.09
C GLY A 530 3.17 7.15 -22.80
N LYS A 531 3.99 8.00 -23.41
CA LYS A 531 3.86 9.46 -23.33
C LYS A 531 3.45 10.03 -24.68
N LEU A 532 2.49 10.95 -24.67
CA LEU A 532 2.15 11.80 -25.81
C LEU A 532 2.59 13.23 -25.47
N LYS A 533 3.85 13.56 -25.79
CA LYS A 533 4.55 14.77 -25.32
C LYS A 533 4.51 14.88 -23.79
N ASP A 534 3.77 15.87 -23.26
CA ASP A 534 3.62 16.14 -21.84
C ASP A 534 2.47 15.35 -21.20
N LEU A 535 1.62 14.70 -22.01
CA LEU A 535 0.54 13.85 -21.51
C LEU A 535 1.02 12.42 -21.28
N GLN A 536 0.47 11.81 -20.24
CA GLN A 536 0.71 10.43 -19.82
C GLN A 536 -0.49 9.59 -20.25
N VAL A 537 -0.26 8.53 -21.02
CA VAL A 537 -1.33 7.72 -21.59
C VAL A 537 -1.48 6.43 -20.80
N CYS A 538 -2.66 6.22 -20.24
CA CYS A 538 -3.04 5.03 -19.48
C CYS A 538 -4.16 4.28 -20.18
N SER A 539 -4.08 2.95 -20.16
CA SER A 539 -5.13 2.06 -20.68
C SER A 539 -5.76 1.28 -19.52
N TYR A 540 -7.10 1.25 -19.51
CA TYR A 540 -7.88 0.62 -18.44
C TYR A 540 -8.85 -0.43 -19.00
N SER A 541 -8.88 -1.60 -18.38
CA SER A 541 -9.69 -2.76 -18.79
C SER A 541 -11.03 -2.87 -18.04
N HIS A 542 -11.43 -1.79 -17.36
CA HIS A 542 -12.64 -1.73 -16.55
C HIS A 542 -13.22 -0.31 -16.57
N LEU A 543 -14.42 -0.14 -16.01
CA LEU A 543 -15.13 1.13 -15.87
C LEU A 543 -15.27 1.51 -14.39
N THR A 544 -14.58 2.55 -13.95
CA THR A 544 -14.55 3.10 -12.58
C THR A 544 -14.11 4.57 -12.63
N HIS A 545 -13.56 5.08 -11.53
CA HIS A 545 -12.87 6.37 -11.44
C HIS A 545 -11.37 6.17 -11.62
N PHE A 546 -10.73 6.92 -12.51
CA PHE A 546 -9.33 6.81 -12.91
C PHE A 546 -8.55 8.08 -12.60
N ALA A 547 -7.27 7.94 -12.27
CA ALA A 547 -6.36 9.06 -12.06
C ALA A 547 -4.91 8.65 -12.31
N LEU A 548 -4.05 9.63 -12.56
CA LEU A 548 -2.62 9.46 -12.31
C LEU A 548 -2.39 9.56 -10.81
N LEU A 549 -1.71 8.57 -10.25
CA LEU A 549 -1.35 8.57 -8.84
C LEU A 549 0.06 9.14 -8.67
N LEU A 550 0.18 10.10 -7.76
CA LEU A 550 1.41 10.43 -7.09
C LEU A 550 1.43 9.76 -5.73
N MET A 551 2.56 9.18 -5.40
CA MET A 551 2.85 8.86 -4.01
C MET A 551 3.21 10.17 -3.31
N SER A 552 2.50 10.48 -2.22
CA SER A 552 2.71 11.68 -1.43
C SER A 552 4.16 11.72 -0.93
N ASP A 553 4.93 12.69 -1.41
CA ASP A 553 6.20 13.07 -0.81
C ASP A 553 5.84 13.86 0.46
N LYS A 554 6.27 13.42 1.64
CA LYS A 554 5.83 13.90 2.97
C LYS A 554 6.29 15.34 3.29
N THR A 555 6.12 16.28 2.38
CA THR A 555 6.66 17.63 2.50
C THR A 555 5.64 18.67 2.95
N HIS A 556 4.32 18.37 2.92
CA HIS A 556 3.30 19.32 3.37
C HIS A 556 2.08 18.62 3.99
N LEU A 557 2.18 18.25 5.27
CA LEU A 557 1.02 17.99 6.13
C LEU A 557 1.23 18.69 7.47
N ASP A 558 0.14 19.30 7.95
CA ASP A 558 0.09 20.17 9.13
C ASP A 558 0.59 19.49 10.42
N GLU A 559 1.08 20.33 11.35
CA GLU A 559 1.91 20.01 12.52
C GLU A 559 1.35 19.04 13.59
N ASP A 560 0.18 18.41 13.41
CA ASP A 560 -0.51 17.69 14.50
C ASP A 560 -0.57 16.14 14.39
N ASP A 561 -0.10 15.49 13.32
CA ASP A 561 -0.12 14.02 13.18
C ASP A 561 1.24 13.35 13.50
N VAL A 562 1.67 13.46 14.76
CA VAL A 562 3.03 13.20 15.25
C VAL A 562 3.44 11.70 15.39
N ILE A 563 2.62 10.71 15.01
CA ILE A 563 2.93 9.30 15.37
C ILE A 563 3.39 8.42 14.19
N ILE A 564 3.05 8.73 12.93
CA ILE A 564 3.44 7.92 11.74
C ILE A 564 4.53 8.62 10.89
N ALA A 565 4.84 9.88 11.19
CA ALA A 565 5.88 10.70 10.55
C ALA A 565 7.35 10.26 10.82
N ASN A 566 7.57 9.08 11.40
CA ASN A 566 8.88 8.73 11.97
C ASN A 566 9.90 8.18 10.96
N GLU A 567 9.54 7.45 9.90
CA GLU A 567 10.57 6.82 9.03
C GLU A 567 11.35 7.83 8.16
N ASP A 568 10.68 8.73 7.43
CA ASP A 568 11.38 9.70 6.56
C ASP A 568 12.10 10.80 7.35
N TYR A 569 11.56 11.19 8.52
CA TYR A 569 12.24 12.08 9.45
C TYR A 569 13.51 11.43 10.02
N ASN A 570 13.45 10.14 10.35
CA ASN A 570 14.62 9.41 10.83
C ASN A 570 15.70 9.30 9.75
N ASP A 571 15.33 8.99 8.50
CA ASP A 571 16.28 8.90 7.39
C ASP A 571 16.96 10.24 7.10
N TYR A 572 16.20 11.34 7.09
CA TYR A 572 16.76 12.69 6.95
C TYR A 572 17.72 13.06 8.09
N ILE A 573 17.38 12.73 9.34
CA ILE A 573 18.28 12.97 10.47
C ILE A 573 19.54 12.10 10.36
N LEU A 574 19.39 10.83 9.99
CA LEU A 574 20.53 9.91 9.82
C LEU A 574 21.46 10.39 8.71
N GLU A 575 20.93 10.99 7.65
CA GLU A 575 21.71 11.66 6.60
C GLU A 575 22.51 12.84 7.16
N ILE A 576 21.87 13.75 7.91
CA ILE A 576 22.56 14.88 8.56
C ILE A 576 23.66 14.38 9.50
N ILE A 577 23.37 13.40 10.34
CA ILE A 577 24.34 12.79 11.26
C ILE A 577 25.53 12.23 10.46
N THR A 578 25.25 11.56 9.35
CA THR A 578 26.28 10.96 8.50
C THR A 578 27.15 12.01 7.84
N ILE A 579 26.56 13.10 7.32
CA ILE A 579 27.29 14.22 6.73
C ILE A 579 28.23 14.87 7.76
N ILE A 580 27.72 15.18 8.95
CA ILE A 580 28.50 15.80 10.03
C ILE A 580 29.62 14.85 10.48
N GLY A 581 29.28 13.58 10.74
CA GLY A 581 30.23 12.56 11.18
C GLY A 581 31.35 12.31 10.17
N CYS A 582 31.00 12.13 8.89
CA CYS A 582 31.96 11.97 7.80
C CYS A 582 32.85 13.20 7.63
N SER A 583 32.29 14.41 7.70
CA SER A 583 33.08 15.66 7.61
C SER A 583 34.13 15.75 8.72
N LEU A 584 33.74 15.43 9.95
CA LEU A 584 34.65 15.43 11.10
C LEU A 584 35.71 14.32 10.99
N SER A 585 35.33 13.16 10.46
CA SER A 585 36.22 12.03 10.19
C SER A 585 37.28 12.37 9.13
N LEU A 586 36.87 12.98 8.02
CA LEU A 586 37.76 13.48 6.96
C LEU A 586 38.75 14.52 7.51
N PHE A 587 38.27 15.46 8.33
CA PHE A 587 39.13 16.42 9.01
C PHE A 587 40.17 15.72 9.91
N GLY A 588 39.75 14.73 10.70
CA GLY A 588 40.67 13.94 11.52
C GLY A 588 41.73 13.22 10.70
N ILE A 589 41.32 12.51 9.65
CA ILE A 589 42.21 11.74 8.77
C ILE A 589 43.21 12.67 8.06
N PHE A 590 42.76 13.83 7.58
CA PHE A 590 43.64 14.84 6.98
C PHE A 590 44.77 15.24 7.94
N ASN A 591 44.45 15.51 9.20
CA ASN A 591 45.46 15.87 10.21
C ASN A 591 46.41 14.72 10.55
N VAL A 592 45.94 13.46 10.51
CA VAL A 592 46.79 12.26 10.68
C VAL A 592 47.82 12.17 9.54
N PHE A 593 47.39 12.35 8.29
CA PHE A 593 48.30 12.39 7.13
C PHE A 593 49.26 13.58 7.19
N LEU A 594 48.78 14.77 7.57
CA LEU A 594 49.61 15.96 7.75
C LEU A 594 50.72 15.72 8.79
N THR A 595 50.38 15.05 9.90
CA THR A 595 51.36 14.66 10.93
C THR A 595 52.39 13.69 10.38
N ALA A 596 51.99 12.69 9.57
CA ALA A 596 52.93 11.78 8.90
C ALA A 596 53.89 12.50 7.96
N MET A 597 53.39 13.48 7.20
CA MET A 597 54.20 14.28 6.29
C MET A 597 55.19 15.19 7.04
N CYS A 598 54.75 15.80 8.15
CA CYS A 598 55.56 16.73 8.94
C CYS A 598 56.66 16.04 9.77
N TYR A 599 56.46 14.78 10.17
CA TYR A 599 57.33 14.09 11.13
C TYR A 599 57.72 12.70 10.63
N LYS A 600 58.82 12.63 9.85
CA LYS A 600 59.35 11.36 9.31
C LYS A 600 59.59 10.28 10.39
N GLN A 601 60.06 10.68 11.58
CA GLN A 601 60.28 9.76 12.70
C GLN A 601 58.99 9.05 13.15
N TRP A 602 57.86 9.74 13.12
CA TRP A 602 56.56 9.17 13.44
C TRP A 602 56.05 8.23 12.33
N TYR A 603 56.26 8.62 11.06
CA TYR A 603 55.91 7.83 9.88
C TYR A 603 56.66 6.49 9.79
N HIS A 604 57.95 6.43 10.15
CA HIS A 604 58.74 5.21 10.01
C HIS A 604 58.33 4.08 10.97
N LYS A 605 57.54 4.36 12.01
CA LYS A 605 57.04 3.33 12.94
C LYS A 605 56.09 2.35 12.24
N THR A 606 56.32 1.05 12.44
CA THR A 606 55.50 -0.03 11.87
C THR A 606 54.01 0.13 12.17
N GLY A 607 53.64 0.48 13.41
CA GLY A 607 52.25 0.71 13.78
C GLY A 607 51.62 1.93 13.10
N THR A 608 52.39 2.99 12.85
CA THR A 608 51.92 4.17 12.11
C THR A 608 51.66 3.82 10.65
N LYS A 609 52.50 3.00 10.01
CA LYS A 609 52.27 2.55 8.62
C LYS A 609 50.97 1.75 8.47
N ILE A 610 50.67 0.87 9.42
CA ILE A 610 49.40 0.12 9.44
C ILE A 610 48.21 1.07 9.69
N LEU A 611 48.35 2.00 10.64
CA LEU A 611 47.34 3.03 10.91
C LEU A 611 47.04 3.88 9.67
N LEU A 612 48.06 4.31 8.92
CA LEU A 612 47.88 5.11 7.71
C LEU A 612 47.14 4.34 6.61
N ASN A 613 47.34 3.04 6.48
CA ASN A 613 46.58 2.22 5.53
C ASN A 613 45.12 2.05 5.97
N LEU A 614 44.85 1.89 7.28
CA LEU A 614 43.49 1.90 7.81
C LEU A 614 42.81 3.26 7.57
N CYS A 615 43.49 4.37 7.82
CA CYS A 615 42.97 5.71 7.52
C CYS A 615 42.74 5.91 6.02
N LEU A 616 43.59 5.34 5.16
CA LEU A 616 43.39 5.38 3.70
C LEU A 616 42.14 4.59 3.29
N ALA A 617 41.90 3.42 3.87
CA ALA A 617 40.70 2.63 3.59
C ALA A 617 39.42 3.36 4.05
N ILE A 618 39.43 3.99 5.23
CA ILE A 618 38.30 4.81 5.71
C ILE A 618 38.09 6.04 4.81
N LEU A 619 39.15 6.71 4.40
CA LEU A 619 39.07 7.85 3.48
C LEU A 619 38.44 7.45 2.14
N LEU A 620 38.92 6.35 1.54
CA LEU A 620 38.38 5.83 0.29
C LEU A 620 36.91 5.44 0.46
N GLU A 621 36.52 4.83 1.58
CA GLU A 621 35.13 4.44 1.84
C GLU A 621 34.23 5.68 1.92
N SER A 622 34.63 6.70 2.70
CA SER A 622 33.87 7.95 2.81
C SER A 622 33.69 8.64 1.46
N ILE A 623 34.74 8.68 0.64
CA ILE A 623 34.67 9.23 -0.73
C ILE A 623 33.74 8.37 -1.60
N CYS A 624 33.87 7.04 -1.57
CA CYS A 624 33.05 6.15 -2.40
C CYS A 624 31.57 6.18 -2.02
N ILE A 625 31.23 6.31 -0.73
CA ILE A 625 29.86 6.49 -0.26
C ILE A 625 29.28 7.78 -0.85
N GLN A 626 29.99 8.91 -0.72
CA GLN A 626 29.55 10.18 -1.31
C GLN A 626 29.40 10.09 -2.83
N LEU A 627 30.38 9.50 -3.53
CA LEU A 627 30.30 9.29 -4.98
C LEU A 627 29.12 8.40 -5.40
N SER A 628 28.76 7.41 -4.58
CA SER A 628 27.62 6.52 -4.84
C SER A 628 26.24 7.18 -4.58
N GLU A 629 26.22 8.32 -3.89
CA GLU A 629 25.03 9.14 -3.66
C GLU A 629 24.84 10.24 -4.71
N ILE A 630 25.91 10.62 -5.44
CA ILE A 630 25.84 11.62 -6.52
C ILE A 630 24.93 11.12 -7.65
N LYS A 631 23.79 11.81 -7.83
CA LYS A 631 22.75 11.50 -8.83
C LYS A 631 23.29 11.14 -10.22
N PRO A 632 24.13 11.94 -10.91
CA PRO A 632 24.57 11.61 -12.27
C PRO A 632 25.42 10.34 -12.35
N LEU A 633 26.20 10.01 -11.32
CA LEU A 633 27.02 8.80 -11.28
C LEU A 633 26.18 7.54 -11.06
N LYS A 634 25.07 7.70 -10.32
CA LYS A 634 24.10 6.65 -9.99
C LYS A 634 23.19 6.28 -11.16
N THR A 635 22.88 7.25 -12.03
CA THR A 635 21.97 7.06 -13.19
C THR A 635 22.64 6.33 -14.35
N HIS A 636 23.96 6.45 -14.51
CA HIS A 636 24.69 5.71 -15.53
C HIS A 636 25.02 4.29 -15.05
N GLN A 637 24.30 3.28 -15.58
CA GLN A 637 24.43 1.86 -15.18
C GLN A 637 25.88 1.37 -15.10
N ASN A 638 26.71 1.67 -16.11
CA ASN A 638 28.12 1.26 -16.12
C ASN A 638 28.96 1.98 -15.04
N LEU A 639 28.70 3.26 -14.79
CA LEU A 639 29.41 4.02 -13.76
C LEU A 639 28.99 3.56 -12.36
N CYS A 640 27.68 3.36 -12.13
CA CYS A 640 27.17 2.84 -10.88
C CYS A 640 27.70 1.43 -10.58
N LYS A 641 27.78 0.57 -11.60
CA LYS A 641 28.40 -0.75 -11.49
C LYS A 641 29.87 -0.66 -11.06
N ILE A 642 30.65 0.21 -11.72
CA ILE A 642 32.06 0.44 -11.36
C ILE A 642 32.18 0.97 -9.94
N ILE A 643 31.40 1.99 -9.58
CA ILE A 643 31.39 2.59 -8.24
C ILE A 643 30.98 1.57 -7.19
N GLY A 644 30.00 0.72 -7.47
CA GLY A 644 29.56 -0.32 -6.54
C GLY A 644 30.57 -1.43 -6.34
N MET A 645 31.30 -1.83 -7.40
CA MET A 645 32.44 -2.75 -7.26
C MET A 645 33.57 -2.12 -6.43
N ILE A 646 33.88 -0.84 -6.67
CA ILE A 646 34.89 -0.10 -5.91
C ILE A 646 34.48 0.04 -4.44
N LEU A 647 33.23 0.45 -4.17
CA LEU A 647 32.70 0.61 -2.81
C LEU A 647 32.69 -0.72 -2.07
N HIS A 648 32.27 -1.81 -2.72
CA HIS A 648 32.36 -3.16 -2.17
C HIS A 648 33.80 -3.54 -1.79
N TYR A 649 34.76 -3.34 -2.69
CA TYR A 649 36.17 -3.61 -2.44
C TYR A 649 36.73 -2.79 -1.28
N VAL A 650 36.42 -1.50 -1.24
CA VAL A 650 36.93 -0.58 -0.22
C VAL A 650 36.33 -0.91 1.16
N VAL A 651 35.04 -1.26 1.24
CA VAL A 651 34.42 -1.72 2.49
C VAL A 651 35.12 -2.97 3.02
N LEU A 652 35.29 -4.01 2.20
CA LEU A 652 36.00 -5.23 2.62
C LEU A 652 37.47 -4.96 2.99
N SER A 653 38.13 -4.04 2.29
CA SER A 653 39.49 -3.60 2.61
C SER A 653 39.56 -2.91 3.97
N LYS A 654 38.64 -2.01 4.28
CA LYS A 654 38.54 -1.39 5.61
C LYS A 654 38.40 -2.44 6.70
N PHE A 655 37.49 -3.39 6.55
CA PHE A 655 37.30 -4.46 7.54
C PHE A 655 38.56 -5.33 7.72
N THR A 656 39.25 -5.67 6.63
CA THR A 656 40.50 -6.43 6.69
C THR A 656 41.61 -5.63 7.39
N TRP A 657 41.72 -4.32 7.12
CA TRP A 657 42.64 -3.44 7.84
C TRP A 657 42.29 -3.28 9.32
N MET A 658 41.00 -3.26 9.67
CA MET A 658 40.55 -3.27 11.07
C MET A 658 40.98 -4.54 11.80
N LEU A 659 40.92 -5.71 11.14
CA LEU A 659 41.43 -6.97 11.69
C LEU A 659 42.95 -6.99 11.86
N ILE A 660 43.70 -6.56 10.83
CA ILE A 660 45.16 -6.43 10.91
C ILE A 660 45.56 -5.50 12.06
N TYR A 661 44.81 -4.41 12.23
CA TYR A 661 45.01 -3.46 13.30
C TYR A 661 44.69 -4.07 14.68
N ALA A 662 43.58 -4.80 14.82
CA ALA A 662 43.25 -5.51 16.05
C ALA A 662 44.34 -6.52 16.42
N LEU A 663 44.86 -7.27 15.45
CA LEU A 663 45.99 -8.19 15.65
C LEU A 663 47.26 -7.45 16.08
N LEU A 664 47.58 -6.30 15.49
CA LEU A 664 48.71 -5.48 15.91
C LEU A 664 48.57 -5.05 17.38
N GLN A 665 47.37 -4.66 17.82
CA GLN A 665 47.13 -4.32 19.23
C GLN A 665 47.24 -5.54 20.14
N TYR A 666 46.77 -6.70 19.70
CA TYR A 666 46.96 -7.97 20.43
C TYR A 666 48.44 -8.28 20.68
N TYR A 667 49.28 -8.16 19.63
CA TYR A 667 50.73 -8.32 19.79
C TYR A 667 51.33 -7.28 20.74
N ARG A 668 50.81 -6.05 20.76
CA ARG A 668 51.30 -4.96 21.60
C ARG A 668 50.94 -5.11 23.08
N PHE A 669 49.75 -5.59 23.40
CA PHE A 669 49.22 -5.63 24.76
C PHE A 669 49.25 -7.00 25.43
N VAL A 670 49.16 -8.10 24.68
CA VAL A 670 49.07 -9.46 25.24
C VAL A 670 50.39 -10.21 25.13
N LYS A 671 51.02 -10.20 23.94
CA LYS A 671 52.37 -10.76 23.78
C LYS A 671 53.39 -9.72 24.24
N VAL A 672 53.41 -9.47 25.55
CA VAL A 672 54.36 -8.57 26.21
C VAL A 672 55.78 -9.08 25.90
N ILE A 673 56.51 -8.35 25.04
CA ILE A 673 57.88 -8.66 24.58
C ILE A 673 57.92 -9.85 23.60
N GLY A 674 57.57 -9.62 22.34
CA GLY A 674 57.81 -10.57 21.25
C GLY A 674 58.07 -9.84 19.94
N VAL A 675 59.16 -10.19 19.27
CA VAL A 675 59.65 -9.60 18.01
C VAL A 675 58.47 -9.41 17.04
N ILE A 676 58.22 -8.15 16.64
CA ILE A 676 57.26 -7.84 15.56
C ILE A 676 57.62 -8.74 14.38
N PRO A 677 56.69 -9.54 13.84
CA PRO A 677 57.02 -10.51 12.81
C PRO A 677 57.75 -9.82 11.65
N GLN A 678 58.85 -10.44 11.19
CA GLN A 678 59.65 -9.88 10.11
C GLN A 678 58.78 -9.60 8.89
N LYS A 679 58.98 -8.42 8.28
CA LYS A 679 58.21 -7.93 7.13
C LYS A 679 56.69 -7.81 7.41
N LEU A 680 56.27 -7.55 8.66
CA LEU A 680 54.85 -7.38 9.02
C LEU A 680 54.12 -6.41 8.09
N VAL A 681 54.68 -5.23 7.81
CA VAL A 681 54.05 -4.24 6.92
C VAL A 681 53.77 -4.82 5.54
N LEU A 682 54.72 -5.58 4.97
CA LEU A 682 54.56 -6.19 3.65
C LEU A 682 53.46 -7.26 3.68
N LYS A 683 53.45 -8.14 4.70
CA LYS A 683 52.40 -9.15 4.88
C LYS A 683 51.02 -8.50 5.07
N SER A 684 50.95 -7.43 5.86
CA SER A 684 49.73 -6.66 6.08
C SER A 684 49.23 -5.98 4.82
N LEU A 685 50.11 -5.44 3.97
CA LEU A 685 49.71 -4.85 2.69
C LEU A 685 49.10 -5.88 1.74
N ILE A 686 49.74 -7.06 1.63
CA ILE A 686 49.25 -8.18 0.80
C ILE A 686 47.88 -8.65 1.29
N LEU A 687 47.72 -8.83 2.61
CA LEU A 687 46.44 -9.29 3.17
C LEU A 687 45.35 -8.21 3.10
N GLY A 688 45.67 -6.98 3.51
CA GLY A 688 44.73 -5.88 3.65
C GLY A 688 44.13 -5.38 2.34
N TRP A 689 44.90 -5.42 1.24
CA TRP A 689 44.43 -5.01 -0.08
C TRP A 689 44.18 -6.20 -1.03
N GLY A 690 44.92 -7.30 -0.88
CA GLY A 690 44.82 -8.45 -1.79
C GLY A 690 43.60 -9.33 -1.55
N VAL A 691 43.29 -9.68 -0.29
CA VAL A 691 42.15 -10.58 0.02
C VAL A 691 40.81 -9.98 -0.43
N PRO A 692 40.48 -8.71 -0.13
CA PRO A 692 39.26 -8.06 -0.63
C PRO A 692 39.16 -8.06 -2.15
N LEU A 693 40.27 -7.85 -2.85
CA LEU A 693 40.30 -7.79 -4.31
C LEU A 693 39.89 -9.13 -4.93
N VAL A 694 40.43 -10.23 -4.40
CA VAL A 694 40.09 -11.59 -4.86
C VAL A 694 38.61 -11.90 -4.62
N LEU A 695 38.07 -11.53 -3.45
CA LEU A 695 36.66 -11.75 -3.13
C LEU A 695 35.73 -10.98 -4.08
N VAL A 696 35.99 -9.68 -4.28
CA VAL A 696 35.16 -8.86 -5.18
C VAL A 696 35.25 -9.35 -6.63
N PHE A 697 36.43 -9.78 -7.07
CA PHE A 697 36.62 -10.33 -8.41
C PHE A 697 35.83 -11.62 -8.62
N LEU A 698 35.87 -12.56 -7.66
CA LEU A 698 35.07 -13.80 -7.72
C LEU A 698 33.57 -13.50 -7.74
N VAL A 699 33.12 -12.56 -6.92
CA VAL A 699 31.72 -12.13 -6.86
C VAL A 699 31.30 -11.49 -8.20
N GLY A 700 32.13 -10.61 -8.76
CA GLY A 700 31.89 -9.98 -10.06
C GLY A 700 31.80 -10.97 -11.23
N LEU A 701 32.54 -12.08 -11.19
CA LEU A 701 32.45 -13.14 -12.22
C LEU A 701 31.14 -13.93 -12.17
N THR A 702 30.50 -14.04 -11.00
CA THR A 702 29.28 -14.85 -10.83
C THR A 702 28.03 -14.15 -11.34
N ASN A 703 27.85 -12.87 -11.02
CA ASN A 703 26.68 -12.10 -11.44
C ASN A 703 26.96 -10.59 -11.35
N ASP A 704 27.52 -10.04 -12.43
CA ASP A 704 27.88 -8.64 -12.53
C ASP A 704 26.65 -7.69 -12.55
N GLN A 705 25.46 -8.21 -12.85
CA GLN A 705 24.19 -7.47 -12.80
C GLN A 705 23.77 -7.12 -11.37
N SER A 706 24.31 -7.81 -10.36
CA SER A 706 23.98 -7.52 -8.95
C SER A 706 24.51 -6.16 -8.46
N TYR A 707 25.40 -5.53 -9.23
CA TYR A 707 25.93 -4.18 -8.97
C TYR A 707 25.20 -3.09 -9.76
N VAL A 708 24.27 -3.46 -10.65
CA VAL A 708 23.45 -2.51 -11.40
C VAL A 708 22.33 -2.01 -10.50
N SER A 709 22.24 -0.69 -10.30
CA SER A 709 21.15 -0.09 -9.53
C SER A 709 19.94 0.10 -10.45
N GLU A 710 18.94 -0.76 -10.31
CA GLU A 710 17.66 -0.64 -11.05
C GLU A 710 16.77 0.49 -10.50
N SER A 711 17.06 0.98 -9.29
CA SER A 711 16.12 1.78 -8.49
C SER A 711 16.77 2.99 -7.79
N PHE A 712 17.79 3.64 -8.39
CA PHE A 712 18.55 4.78 -7.79
C PHE A 712 18.72 4.63 -6.27
N GLU A 713 19.07 3.44 -5.78
CA GLU A 713 19.62 3.26 -4.43
C GLU A 713 21.14 3.22 -4.55
N LEU A 714 21.83 3.28 -3.41
CA LEU A 714 23.30 3.22 -3.30
C LEU A 714 23.88 2.22 -4.31
N CYS A 715 24.90 2.63 -5.07
CA CYS A 715 25.62 1.76 -5.98
C CYS A 715 26.38 0.70 -5.15
N TYR A 716 25.74 -0.44 -4.90
CA TYR A 716 26.22 -1.47 -3.99
C TYR A 716 25.58 -2.83 -4.33
N PRO A 717 26.25 -3.99 -4.09
CA PRO A 717 25.69 -5.31 -4.39
C PRO A 717 24.40 -5.59 -3.61
N ARG A 718 23.46 -6.35 -4.20
CA ARG A 718 22.16 -6.69 -3.61
C ARG A 718 21.86 -8.20 -3.58
N GLY A 719 20.77 -8.57 -2.90
CA GLY A 719 20.24 -9.93 -2.85
C GLY A 719 21.19 -10.95 -2.21
N LEU A 720 21.26 -12.15 -2.77
CA LEU A 720 22.14 -13.22 -2.27
C LEU A 720 23.63 -12.80 -2.31
N LEU A 721 24.02 -11.94 -3.25
CA LEU A 721 25.40 -11.45 -3.36
C LEU A 721 25.76 -10.47 -2.24
N LEU A 722 24.81 -9.67 -1.75
CA LEU A 722 25.00 -8.86 -0.55
C LEU A 722 25.19 -9.76 0.68
N CYS A 723 24.35 -10.79 0.83
CA CYS A 723 24.43 -11.70 1.97
C CYS A 723 25.75 -12.48 2.01
N PHE A 724 26.12 -13.15 0.91
CA PHE A 724 27.31 -14.02 0.87
C PHE A 724 28.60 -13.28 0.54
N GLY A 725 28.55 -12.24 -0.30
CA GLY A 725 29.72 -11.49 -0.75
C GLY A 725 30.16 -10.38 0.20
N VAL A 726 29.23 -9.79 0.96
CA VAL A 726 29.52 -8.65 1.85
C VAL A 726 29.28 -9.00 3.31
N LEU A 727 28.03 -9.33 3.67
CA LEU A 727 27.62 -9.45 5.06
C LEU A 727 28.32 -10.62 5.75
N LEU A 728 28.41 -11.78 5.11
CA LEU A 728 29.08 -12.96 5.68
C LEU A 728 30.58 -12.69 5.99
N PRO A 729 31.40 -12.17 5.05
CA PRO A 729 32.77 -11.78 5.35
C PRO A 729 32.89 -10.75 6.48
N ILE A 730 32.01 -9.74 6.49
CA ILE A 730 31.98 -8.72 7.55
C ILE A 730 31.69 -9.36 8.91
N CYS A 731 30.67 -10.21 9.00
CA CYS A 731 30.32 -10.92 10.23
C CYS A 731 31.49 -11.75 10.77
N VAL A 732 32.18 -12.49 9.92
CA VAL A 732 33.36 -13.29 10.31
C VAL A 732 34.46 -12.39 10.89
N ILE A 733 34.74 -11.25 10.24
CA ILE A 733 35.77 -10.30 10.68
C ILE A 733 35.37 -9.62 12.00
N VAL A 734 34.10 -9.21 12.15
CA VAL A 734 33.59 -8.59 13.37
C VAL A 734 33.71 -9.55 14.55
N VAL A 735 33.32 -10.82 14.38
CA VAL A 735 33.47 -11.86 15.40
C VAL A 735 34.94 -12.07 15.79
N ALA A 736 35.85 -12.10 14.80
CA ALA A 736 37.28 -12.22 15.07
C ALA A 736 37.82 -11.01 15.86
N ASN A 737 37.41 -9.79 15.50
CA ASN A 737 37.78 -8.56 16.21
C ASN A 737 37.27 -8.57 17.65
N ILE A 738 36.02 -8.95 17.89
CA ILE A 738 35.46 -9.08 19.25
C ILE A 738 36.22 -10.14 20.05
N SER A 739 36.56 -11.27 19.44
CA SER A 739 37.35 -12.31 20.10
C SER A 739 38.72 -11.79 20.54
N ILE A 740 39.41 -11.08 19.65
CA ILE A 740 40.70 -10.43 19.95
C ILE A 740 40.53 -9.39 21.07
N PHE A 741 39.46 -8.60 21.05
CA PHE A 741 39.15 -7.63 22.10
C PHE A 741 39.06 -8.31 23.47
N CYS A 742 38.25 -9.36 23.56
CA CYS A 742 38.00 -10.08 24.80
C CYS A 742 39.30 -10.66 25.37
N VAL A 743 40.16 -11.20 24.50
CA VAL A 743 41.47 -11.72 24.92
C VAL A 743 42.39 -10.60 25.42
N ILE A 744 42.46 -9.46 24.72
CA ILE A 744 43.22 -8.29 25.19
C ILE A 744 42.69 -7.85 26.55
N MET A 745 41.37 -7.69 26.69
CA MET A 745 40.71 -7.29 27.93
C MET A 745 40.99 -8.21 29.10
N TYR A 746 40.91 -9.53 28.88
CA TYR A 746 41.22 -10.54 29.89
C TYR A 746 42.67 -10.42 30.39
N ASN A 747 43.64 -10.38 29.47
CA ASN A 747 45.06 -10.32 29.81
C ASN A 747 45.46 -9.00 30.47
N VAL A 748 44.89 -7.90 29.98
CA VAL A 748 45.07 -6.56 30.54
C VAL A 748 44.47 -6.45 31.94
N SER A 749 43.27 -6.99 32.16
CA SER A 749 42.61 -6.94 33.47
C SER A 749 43.39 -7.75 34.52
N ASN A 750 43.97 -8.87 34.10
CA ASN A 750 44.83 -9.70 34.95
C ASN A 750 46.19 -9.04 35.27
N THR A 751 46.77 -8.27 34.35
CA THR A 751 48.05 -7.55 34.58
C THR A 751 47.88 -6.26 35.39
N VAL A 752 46.73 -5.59 35.33
CA VAL A 752 46.44 -4.33 36.06
C VAL A 752 46.10 -4.56 37.54
N ALA A 753 45.79 -5.80 37.94
CA ALA A 753 45.52 -6.17 39.33
C ALA A 753 46.70 -5.87 40.29
N GLY A 754 47.94 -5.71 39.79
CA GLY A 754 49.13 -5.49 40.59
C GLY A 754 49.62 -4.04 40.80
N ASN A 755 49.19 -3.03 40.03
CA ASN A 755 49.67 -1.64 40.24
C ASN A 755 48.72 -0.55 39.68
N ARG A 756 47.87 0.03 40.56
CA ARG A 756 46.63 0.75 40.17
C ARG A 756 46.76 2.24 39.82
N LYS A 757 47.90 2.92 40.02
CA LYS A 757 47.93 4.41 40.04
C LYS A 757 48.44 5.15 38.78
N LEU A 758 49.07 4.49 37.80
CA LEU A 758 49.55 5.17 36.57
C LEU A 758 49.12 4.54 35.23
N LEU A 759 48.53 3.33 35.25
CA LEU A 759 48.17 2.60 34.03
C LEU A 759 46.73 2.87 33.53
N LYS A 760 45.83 3.41 34.36
CA LYS A 760 44.39 3.51 34.06
C LYS A 760 44.04 4.36 32.82
N PRO A 761 44.50 5.62 32.66
CA PRO A 761 43.98 6.49 31.58
C PRO A 761 44.38 6.02 30.17
N ARG A 762 45.62 5.54 30.01
CA ARG A 762 46.12 5.02 28.73
C ARG A 762 45.42 3.73 28.33
N LEU A 763 45.04 2.92 29.32
CA LEU A 763 44.27 1.71 29.12
C LEU A 763 42.85 2.05 28.65
N TYR A 764 42.09 2.84 29.42
CA TYR A 764 40.74 3.28 29.06
C TYR A 764 40.67 3.90 27.67
N LEU A 765 41.68 4.69 27.30
CA LEU A 765 41.75 5.30 25.99
C LEU A 765 42.00 4.26 24.87
N ALA A 766 42.85 3.26 25.11
CA ALA A 766 43.06 2.16 24.17
C ALA A 766 41.83 1.24 24.06
N LEU A 767 41.05 1.11 25.14
CA LEU A 767 39.77 0.40 25.15
C LEU A 767 38.69 1.12 24.35
N LEU A 768 38.57 2.45 24.52
CA LEU A 768 37.66 3.28 23.74
C LEU A 768 37.97 3.19 22.24
N LEU A 769 39.25 3.22 21.88
CA LEU A 769 39.71 3.08 20.51
C LEU A 769 39.32 1.73 19.89
N PHE A 770 39.49 0.64 20.63
CA PHE A 770 39.12 -0.69 20.14
C PHE A 770 37.61 -0.83 20.00
N SER A 771 36.84 -0.35 20.99
CA SER A 771 35.38 -0.36 20.97
C SER A 771 34.84 0.35 19.73
N VAL A 772 35.38 1.51 19.37
CA VAL A 772 34.97 2.28 18.18
C VAL A 772 35.31 1.58 16.87
N LEU A 773 36.29 0.68 16.84
CA LEU A 773 36.66 -0.09 15.65
C LEU A 773 35.89 -1.42 15.51
N GLY A 774 35.15 -1.89 16.50
CA GLY A 774 34.47 -3.20 16.42
C GLY A 774 32.97 -3.15 16.70
N ILE A 775 32.59 -2.46 17.78
CA ILE A 775 31.24 -2.52 18.36
C ILE A 775 30.18 -1.81 17.52
N PRO A 776 30.44 -0.66 16.85
CA PRO A 776 29.44 0.00 16.02
C PRO A 776 28.76 -0.93 15.03
N TRP A 777 29.56 -1.77 14.37
CA TRP A 777 29.08 -2.71 13.35
C TRP A 777 28.17 -3.82 13.90
N VAL A 778 28.29 -4.16 15.19
CA VAL A 778 27.35 -5.08 15.85
C VAL A 778 25.96 -4.44 15.90
N PHE A 779 25.86 -3.15 16.20
CA PHE A 779 24.57 -2.45 16.20
C PHE A 779 23.94 -2.42 14.81
N GLY A 780 24.72 -2.15 13.76
CA GLY A 780 24.24 -2.20 12.38
C GLY A 780 23.75 -3.59 11.95
N LEU A 781 24.51 -4.65 12.27
CA LEU A 781 24.13 -6.03 11.93
C LEU A 781 22.91 -6.51 12.71
N VAL A 782 22.79 -6.17 14.00
CA VAL A 782 21.64 -6.54 14.83
C VAL A 782 20.40 -5.74 14.42
N ALA A 783 20.54 -4.46 14.05
CA ALA A 783 19.44 -3.66 13.54
C ALA A 783 18.81 -4.27 12.28
N GLU A 784 19.64 -4.79 11.38
CA GLU A 784 19.18 -5.45 10.13
C GLU A 784 18.42 -6.77 10.39
N LEU A 785 18.74 -7.47 11.49
CA LEU A 785 18.07 -8.72 11.87
C LEU A 785 16.72 -8.50 12.60
N LEU A 786 16.41 -7.27 13.02
CA LEU A 786 15.18 -6.93 13.73
C LEU A 786 14.12 -6.40 12.77
N ASN A 787 12.89 -6.92 12.86
CA ASN A 787 11.74 -6.44 12.08
C ASN A 787 10.83 -5.54 12.93
N GLY A 788 10.56 -4.31 12.46
CA GLY A 788 9.45 -3.45 12.92
C GLY A 788 9.45 -2.99 14.38
N SER A 789 10.61 -2.78 15.02
CA SER A 789 10.70 -2.35 16.43
C SER A 789 11.40 -0.99 16.60
N VAL A 790 11.00 -0.21 17.61
CA VAL A 790 11.70 1.04 18.03
C VAL A 790 13.19 0.80 18.32
N LEU A 791 13.52 -0.41 18.78
CA LEU A 791 14.90 -0.82 19.03
C LEU A 791 15.75 -0.82 17.75
N LYS A 792 15.19 -1.19 16.58
CA LYS A 792 15.88 -1.12 15.27
C LYS A 792 16.34 0.30 14.98
N ILE A 793 15.44 1.27 15.15
CA ILE A 793 15.72 2.69 14.91
C ILE A 793 16.85 3.16 15.82
N VAL A 794 16.74 2.92 17.14
CA VAL A 794 17.77 3.29 18.11
C VAL A 794 19.14 2.69 17.75
N LEU A 795 19.18 1.42 17.34
CA LEU A 795 20.42 0.75 16.95
C LEU A 795 21.05 1.36 15.69
N PHE A 796 20.26 1.77 14.70
CA PHE A 796 20.76 2.50 13.54
C PHE A 796 21.31 3.88 13.89
N TYR A 797 20.64 4.64 14.77
CA TYR A 797 21.17 5.91 15.27
C TYR A 797 22.54 5.75 15.95
N VAL A 798 22.64 4.78 16.85
CA VAL A 798 23.91 4.49 17.54
C VAL A 798 24.97 4.05 16.53
N PHE A 799 24.62 3.20 15.57
CA PHE A 799 25.52 2.78 14.51
C PHE A 799 26.03 3.97 13.67
N CYS A 800 25.14 4.78 13.10
CA CYS A 800 25.51 5.90 12.23
C CYS A 800 26.38 6.92 12.94
N VAL A 801 26.05 7.29 14.19
CA VAL A 801 26.88 8.22 14.99
C VAL A 801 28.27 7.63 15.24
N THR A 802 28.35 6.39 15.69
CA THR A 802 29.63 5.80 16.14
C THR A 802 30.52 5.35 14.99
N ALA A 803 29.95 4.84 13.89
CA ALA A 803 30.69 4.38 12.73
C ALA A 803 31.27 5.54 11.91
N THR A 804 30.54 6.64 11.76
CA THR A 804 31.00 7.79 10.95
C THR A 804 32.12 8.59 11.65
N LEU A 805 32.13 8.62 12.99
CA LEU A 805 33.17 9.28 13.80
C LEU A 805 34.50 8.52 13.90
N GLN A 806 34.60 7.33 13.31
CA GLN A 806 35.75 6.42 13.45
C GLN A 806 37.10 7.09 13.11
N GLY A 807 37.18 7.86 12.01
CA GLY A 807 38.42 8.53 11.60
C GLY A 807 38.80 9.70 12.52
N PHE A 808 37.83 10.41 13.08
CA PHE A 808 38.07 11.49 14.04
C PHE A 808 38.63 10.96 15.36
N VAL A 809 38.10 9.83 15.85
CA VAL A 809 38.62 9.17 17.06
C VAL A 809 40.07 8.73 16.89
N LEU A 810 40.45 8.23 15.69
CA LEU A 810 41.85 7.89 15.39
C LEU A 810 42.76 9.12 15.50
N PHE A 811 42.34 10.26 14.98
CA PHE A 811 43.08 11.53 15.10
C PHE A 811 43.28 11.96 16.55
N LEU A 812 42.19 12.00 17.33
CA LEU A 812 42.26 12.37 18.74
C LEU A 812 43.24 11.47 19.50
N PHE A 813 43.17 10.16 19.26
CA PHE A 813 44.03 9.21 19.96
C PHE A 813 45.51 9.34 19.58
N TYR A 814 45.82 9.35 18.28
CA TYR A 814 47.19 9.23 17.80
C TYR A 814 47.94 10.55 17.67
N VAL A 815 47.23 11.66 17.48
CA VAL A 815 47.84 12.98 17.31
C VAL A 815 47.68 13.83 18.56
N VAL A 816 46.44 14.01 19.04
CA VAL A 816 46.13 14.95 20.13
C VAL A 816 46.51 14.40 21.52
N LEU A 817 46.09 13.18 21.82
CA LEU A 817 46.25 12.56 23.14
C LEU A 817 47.59 11.83 23.29
N ASN A 818 48.25 11.49 22.18
CA ASN A 818 49.55 10.86 22.20
C ASN A 818 50.63 11.86 22.64
N ARG A 819 51.22 11.65 23.83
CA ARG A 819 52.22 12.56 24.41
C ARG A 819 53.42 12.83 23.50
N GLU A 820 53.89 11.82 22.78
CA GLU A 820 55.06 11.94 21.90
C GLU A 820 54.73 12.80 20.67
N THR A 821 53.56 12.57 20.07
CA THR A 821 53.10 13.33 18.90
C THR A 821 52.77 14.79 19.27
N ARG A 822 52.15 14.99 20.43
CA ARG A 822 51.91 16.33 20.98
C ARG A 822 53.21 17.09 21.23
N TYR A 823 54.24 16.43 21.75
CA TYR A 823 55.56 17.04 21.93
C TYR A 823 56.16 17.52 20.60
N PHE A 824 56.05 16.71 19.53
CA PHE A 824 56.50 17.09 18.18
C PHE A 824 55.78 18.35 17.65
N TRP A 825 54.47 18.47 17.87
CA TRP A 825 53.71 19.65 17.46
C TRP A 825 54.02 20.89 18.30
N VAL A 826 54.04 20.76 19.64
CA VAL A 826 54.34 21.87 20.56
C VAL A 826 55.75 22.43 20.34
N THR A 827 56.76 21.57 20.17
CA THR A 827 58.13 22.03 19.91
C THR A 827 58.30 22.73 18.57
N LYS A 828 57.50 22.38 17.56
CA LYS A 828 57.51 23.03 16.24
C LYS A 828 56.77 24.38 16.25
N LEU A 829 55.66 24.47 17.00
CA LEU A 829 54.89 25.71 17.17
C LEU A 829 55.58 26.74 18.06
N ILE A 830 56.43 26.30 19.00
CA ILE A 830 57.22 27.21 19.87
C ILE A 830 58.53 27.68 19.19
N LYS A 831 59.04 26.94 18.20
CA LYS A 831 60.27 27.28 17.46
C LYS A 831 60.05 28.16 16.23
N LYS A 832 58.80 28.55 15.96
CA LYS A 832 58.40 29.45 14.87
C LYS A 832 57.82 30.70 15.50
#